data_AF-A0AA89C294-F1
#
_entry.id   AF-A0AA89C294-F1
#
_cell.length_a   1.000
_cell.length_b   1.000
_cell.length_c   1.000
_cell.angle_alpha   90.00
_cell.angle_beta   90.00
_cell.angle_gamma   90.00
#
_symmetry.space_group_name_H-M   'P 1'
#
loop_
_entity.id
_entity.type
_entity.pdbx_description
1 polymer ?
#
loop_
_entity_poly.entity_id
_entity_poly.type
_entity_poly.pdbx_seq_one_letter_code
_entity_poly.pdbx_strand_id
1 'polypeptide(L)'
;MRLFLLSLCVVQSLAALTLTKLSYTRLPYRNIQSPTTSDYAMFQDAAYKAAYHTLDRLLYVAYVAACPDTIAVSLSHVVPTQEGHVELFKPFNRNTKMMELSGRYTVGSYPKSMAFNSDCTRLVVVNEGPAGLDANNNFVDPEGSLNIFVRNDNGFPIDVPMNFMQYNSRYEEYLAKGVRYVYRGDHSSNPPKVNTFSQDLEPEAVTISSDDRFAFVSLMENNAMAKIDLINLRIEDIYPLGVKNWTSYDIDASDSNRAYFPGRYNIYSFYQPGDLSFGVVNGVGYVISADTGSPKTYTTAANGVAFSDNARGRSAKQNRMNLVIFSLCVAQSLAALTLTKLSYTRLPFQNFQSPTANDYAMFTDSAYKAAYQAVDNLLYVASGNDQKNLHVWDLNNPSKPVLLHTKTFNDKQDGRITNVAVCPDTLAVSLAHKTPTEEGHVEIFKTYNRNTRQLESNGRYTVGSYPKAMAFNNECTRLVIANEGPPGMDKDNTTFVDPEGSVTILMRNDNGFPIEVPMNFRQFNDRSEEYVAKGVRYIYRGNHTINPPIVNTFSRDLEPEAVTLSNDDRYAFISLMENNAIAKIDLINLRIMDIYPLGVKNWTSYNIDADNQNKAYFPGRYNIYSFYQPGDLAFGVVNGVGYIISADTGSPKTLTDDVHGVNFADNTRGLMAKSNLLIDPTLVSSNLQAALDSNKPLGNVLLSTLEKSCYHGLIDNLYLFGGRGFSLWDSTNMNHVFESGEDLEKRGAEAYPSTFNGECSNTKSSPSNEADQRSDDMGPEPNSLALGTIANEPVLFVGTRTGLVYTYAMRGISATFQSVYRDGLTSSSWQNLYNSDNAGNAIISDIGFISANHSSTKTPLLYVISRGSGSIGIYEVTGTVQ
;
A
#
# COMPACT_ATOMS: atom_id res chain seq x y z
N MET A 1 -31.88 26.79 32.51
CA MET A 1 -30.73 27.66 32.88
C MET A 1 -29.48 27.00 32.29
N ARG A 2 -28.99 27.29 31.08
CA ARG A 2 -28.48 28.53 30.47
C ARG A 2 -27.38 29.23 31.29
N LEU A 3 -26.13 29.12 30.82
CA LEU A 3 -25.16 30.16 30.37
C LEU A 3 -23.80 29.41 30.17
N PHE A 4 -23.13 29.26 29.02
CA PHE A 4 -22.71 30.13 27.89
C PHE A 4 -21.73 31.26 28.24
N LEU A 5 -20.46 31.10 27.80
CA LEU A 5 -19.46 32.11 27.33
C LEU A 5 -18.15 31.36 27.00
N LEU A 6 -17.82 31.06 25.71
CA LEU A 6 -16.96 31.84 24.78
C LEU A 6 -15.72 32.45 25.47
N SER A 7 -14.47 32.11 25.14
CA SER A 7 -13.68 32.41 23.92
C SER A 7 -12.20 32.11 24.30
N LEU A 8 -11.21 31.75 23.46
CA LEU A 8 -10.73 32.33 22.22
C LEU A 8 -9.75 31.33 21.54
N CYS A 9 -9.70 31.45 20.23
CA CYS A 9 -8.79 30.79 19.29
C CYS A 9 -7.32 31.22 19.51
N VAL A 10 -6.39 30.26 19.63
CA VAL A 10 -5.03 30.37 19.08
C VAL A 10 -4.68 29.02 18.46
N VAL A 11 -4.89 28.93 17.15
CA VAL A 11 -4.26 27.93 16.29
C VAL A 11 -2.76 28.26 16.27
N GLN A 12 -1.96 27.57 17.08
CA GLN A 12 -0.52 27.48 16.84
C GLN A 12 -0.27 26.25 15.97
N SER A 13 -0.13 26.53 14.67
CA SER A 13 0.71 25.81 13.70
C SER A 13 1.36 24.51 14.22
N LEU A 14 0.75 23.37 13.87
CA LEU A 14 1.50 22.12 13.73
C LEU A 14 2.41 22.29 12.52
N ALA A 15 3.62 22.78 12.77
CA ALA A 15 4.72 22.58 11.85
C ALA A 15 4.91 21.06 11.73
N ALA A 16 4.54 20.50 10.59
CA ALA A 16 5.03 19.18 10.20
C ALA A 16 6.56 19.24 10.32
N LEU A 17 7.14 18.46 11.24
CA LEU A 17 8.54 18.12 11.15
C LEU A 17 8.68 17.24 9.91
N THR A 18 8.82 17.89 8.76
CA THR A 18 9.41 17.26 7.58
C THR A 18 10.84 16.91 7.96
N LEU A 19 11.14 15.62 8.09
CA LEU A 19 12.50 15.13 8.00
C LEU A 19 12.99 15.42 6.58
N THR A 20 13.51 16.62 6.36
CA THR A 20 14.18 16.99 5.12
C THR A 20 15.42 16.11 5.01
N LYS A 21 15.44 15.24 4.00
CA LYS A 21 16.59 14.38 3.71
C LYS A 21 17.79 15.25 3.33
N LEU A 22 18.63 15.60 4.31
CA LEU A 22 19.87 16.35 4.11
C LEU A 22 20.93 15.44 3.46
N SER A 23 20.82 15.28 2.15
CA SER A 23 21.79 14.63 1.24
C SER A 23 22.06 13.13 1.47
N TYR A 24 22.28 12.41 0.37
CA TYR A 24 22.77 11.04 0.37
C TYR A 24 24.23 11.09 -0.08
N THR A 25 25.19 10.96 0.83
CA THR A 25 26.60 10.76 0.45
C THR A 25 26.92 9.28 0.60
N ARG A 26 27.10 8.57 -0.52
CA ARG A 26 27.74 7.24 -0.49
C ARG A 26 29.14 7.41 0.09
N LEU A 27 29.44 6.69 1.17
CA LEU A 27 30.79 6.64 1.75
C LEU A 27 31.76 6.07 0.69
N PRO A 28 32.70 6.86 0.14
CA PRO A 28 33.69 6.34 -0.78
C PRO A 28 34.86 5.77 0.01
N TYR A 29 35.08 4.46 -0.09
CA TYR A 29 36.33 3.83 0.32
C TYR A 29 37.41 4.14 -0.73
N ARG A 30 37.89 5.39 -0.81
CA ARG A 30 39.20 5.83 -1.36
C ARG A 30 39.29 7.36 -1.53
N ASN A 31 40.43 7.90 -1.09
CA ASN A 31 41.08 9.17 -1.43
C ASN A 31 40.21 10.45 -1.54
N ILE A 32 40.31 11.21 -0.43
CA ILE A 32 40.15 12.66 -0.24
C ILE A 32 40.03 13.47 -1.54
N GLN A 33 38.85 14.05 -1.78
CA GLN A 33 38.68 15.50 -1.91
C GLN A 33 37.19 15.90 -1.77
N SER A 34 36.93 16.61 -0.67
CA SER A 34 35.81 17.52 -0.38
C SER A 34 34.43 16.91 -0.11
N PRO A 35 33.90 17.12 1.11
CA PRO A 35 32.48 17.43 1.23
C PRO A 35 32.19 18.64 2.14
N THR A 36 31.23 19.45 1.70
CA THR A 36 30.58 20.50 2.46
C THR A 36 29.31 19.96 3.13
N THR A 37 29.39 19.71 4.44
CA THR A 37 28.35 19.86 5.47
C THR A 37 29.10 19.79 6.81
N SER A 38 29.15 20.91 7.56
CA SER A 38 30.20 21.15 8.57
C SER A 38 30.20 20.21 9.77
N ASP A 39 29.07 19.60 10.10
CA ASP A 39 28.95 18.84 11.34
C ASP A 39 29.13 17.33 11.06
N TYR A 40 28.55 16.82 9.97
CA TYR A 40 28.73 15.43 9.51
C TYR A 40 30.18 15.11 9.11
N ALA A 41 30.91 16.08 8.55
CA ALA A 41 32.31 15.91 8.18
C ALA A 41 33.24 15.77 9.41
N MET A 42 32.89 16.38 10.55
CA MET A 42 33.65 16.26 11.80
C MET A 42 33.52 14.86 12.41
N PHE A 43 32.32 14.28 12.41
CA PHE A 43 32.08 12.92 12.93
C PHE A 43 32.74 11.83 12.09
N GLN A 44 32.74 11.96 10.76
CA GLN A 44 33.39 10.99 9.87
C GLN A 44 34.92 11.01 9.99
N ASP A 45 35.53 12.19 10.10
CA ASP A 45 36.97 12.34 10.31
C ASP A 45 37.39 11.81 11.69
N ALA A 46 36.54 11.98 12.73
CA ALA A 46 36.72 11.41 14.08
C ALA A 46 36.82 9.89 14.10
N ALA A 47 35.82 9.21 13.55
CA ALA A 47 35.82 7.76 13.46
C ALA A 47 36.98 7.24 12.58
N TYR A 48 37.28 7.93 11.48
CA TYR A 48 38.36 7.56 10.57
C TYR A 48 39.76 7.70 11.20
N LYS A 49 40.01 8.77 11.96
CA LYS A 49 41.29 9.00 12.64
C LYS A 49 41.46 8.18 13.90
N ALA A 50 40.41 7.93 14.67
CA ALA A 50 40.46 6.93 15.74
C ALA A 50 40.85 5.55 15.19
N ALA A 51 40.24 5.15 14.06
CA ALA A 51 40.62 3.93 13.34
C ALA A 51 42.08 3.94 12.79
N TYR A 52 42.66 5.12 12.56
CA TYR A 52 44.06 5.29 12.14
C TYR A 52 45.04 5.31 13.33
N HIS A 53 44.58 5.75 14.51
CA HIS A 53 45.32 5.75 15.77
C HIS A 53 45.35 4.36 16.44
N THR A 54 44.35 3.52 16.18
CA THR A 54 44.40 2.07 16.47
C THR A 54 45.38 1.37 15.53
N LEU A 55 46.69 1.60 15.73
CA LEU A 55 47.74 0.74 15.17
C LEU A 55 47.68 -0.69 15.76
N ASP A 56 46.92 -0.86 16.84
CA ASP A 56 46.58 -2.14 17.42
C ASP A 56 45.42 -2.78 16.65
N ARG A 57 45.74 -3.84 15.88
CA ARG A 57 44.76 -4.60 15.07
C ARG A 57 43.71 -5.32 15.93
N LEU A 58 43.86 -5.29 17.25
CA LEU A 58 42.94 -5.91 18.19
C LEU A 58 41.87 -4.95 18.72
N LEU A 59 41.85 -3.68 18.31
CA LEU A 59 40.83 -2.70 18.71
C LEU A 59 40.03 -2.21 17.49
N TYR A 60 38.73 -1.96 17.67
CA TYR A 60 37.87 -1.33 16.67
C TYR A 60 36.94 -0.29 17.29
N VAL A 61 36.53 0.71 16.49
CA VAL A 61 35.60 1.76 16.94
C VAL A 61 34.21 1.18 17.14
N ALA A 62 33.70 1.25 18.37
CA ALA A 62 32.38 0.73 18.73
C ALA A 62 31.31 1.83 18.76
N TYR A 63 31.61 2.99 19.35
CA TYR A 63 30.66 4.10 19.47
C TYR A 63 31.37 5.46 19.42
N VAL A 64 30.65 6.49 18.99
CA VAL A 64 31.12 7.87 19.00
C VAL A 64 30.06 8.76 19.65
N ALA A 65 30.44 9.48 20.68
CA ALA A 65 29.63 10.52 21.30
C ALA A 65 30.34 11.87 21.12
N ALA A 66 29.58 12.95 20.99
CA ALA A 66 30.19 14.28 20.89
C ALA A 66 29.43 15.32 21.69
N CYS A 67 30.21 16.32 22.07
CA CYS A 67 29.83 17.58 22.68
C CYS A 67 30.46 18.72 21.86
N PRO A 68 29.94 19.97 21.92
CA PRO A 68 30.58 21.14 21.32
C PRO A 68 32.11 21.21 21.35
N ASP A 69 32.76 20.79 22.44
CA ASP A 69 34.21 20.95 22.63
C ASP A 69 34.97 19.64 22.88
N THR A 70 34.33 18.48 22.79
CA THR A 70 34.94 17.17 23.02
C THR A 70 34.26 16.11 22.17
N ILE A 71 35.05 15.24 21.53
CA ILE A 71 34.57 14.03 20.86
C ILE A 71 35.09 12.83 21.63
N ALA A 72 34.21 11.92 22.02
CA ALA A 72 34.56 10.67 22.68
C ALA A 72 34.37 9.50 21.70
N VAL A 73 35.37 8.64 21.61
CA VAL A 73 35.34 7.43 20.77
C VAL A 73 35.62 6.22 21.64
N SER A 74 34.70 5.26 21.70
CA SER A 74 34.94 3.98 22.36
C SER A 74 35.58 3.01 21.39
N LEU A 75 36.57 2.28 21.90
CA LEU A 75 37.35 1.28 21.21
C LEU A 75 37.15 -0.05 21.93
N SER A 76 36.49 -0.98 21.26
CA SER A 76 36.27 -2.33 21.77
C SER A 76 37.36 -3.26 21.28
N HIS A 77 37.75 -4.20 22.14
CA HIS A 77 38.70 -5.23 21.78
C HIS A 77 38.03 -6.34 20.95
N VAL A 78 38.75 -6.90 19.97
CA VAL A 78 38.26 -7.99 19.08
C VAL A 78 37.98 -9.28 19.83
N VAL A 79 38.60 -9.44 21.01
CA VAL A 79 38.22 -10.43 22.02
C VAL A 79 37.28 -9.71 22.99
N PRO A 80 35.95 -9.92 22.94
CA PRO A 80 34.96 -9.12 23.67
C PRO A 80 35.06 -9.17 25.19
N THR A 81 35.79 -10.15 25.72
CA THR A 81 36.02 -10.34 27.16
C THR A 81 37.16 -9.48 27.72
N GLN A 82 37.84 -8.72 26.86
CA GLN A 82 38.93 -7.82 27.23
C GLN A 82 38.44 -6.39 27.39
N GLU A 83 39.09 -5.66 28.30
CA GLU A 83 38.86 -4.23 28.53
C GLU A 83 39.01 -3.42 27.24
N GLY A 84 38.12 -2.44 27.07
CA GLY A 84 38.18 -1.48 25.99
C GLY A 84 38.82 -0.16 26.41
N HIS A 85 38.80 0.80 25.50
CA HIS A 85 39.27 2.16 25.75
C HIS A 85 38.26 3.20 25.31
N VAL A 86 38.33 4.38 25.92
CA VAL A 86 37.70 5.60 25.42
C VAL A 86 38.78 6.62 25.13
N GLU A 87 38.81 7.12 23.90
CA GLU A 87 39.67 8.20 23.46
C GLU A 87 38.86 9.48 23.34
N LEU A 88 39.35 10.54 23.98
CA LEU A 88 38.78 11.87 23.91
C LEU A 88 39.63 12.72 22.98
N PHE A 89 38.96 13.47 22.11
CA PHE A 89 39.58 14.37 21.15
C PHE A 89 39.02 15.78 21.31
N LYS A 90 39.86 16.79 21.10
CA LYS A 90 39.38 18.15 20.84
C LYS A 90 38.69 18.20 19.46
N PRO A 91 37.75 19.12 19.24
CA PRO A 91 37.05 19.24 17.97
C PRO A 91 38.03 19.51 16.82
N PHE A 92 37.65 19.09 15.63
CA PHE A 92 38.44 19.25 14.42
C PHE A 92 38.92 20.68 14.22
N ASN A 93 40.24 20.87 14.23
CA ASN A 93 40.84 22.17 13.92
C ASN A 93 40.96 22.30 12.41
N ARG A 94 40.14 23.19 11.83
CA ARG A 94 40.09 23.43 10.37
C ARG A 94 41.42 23.92 9.78
N ASN A 95 42.26 24.57 10.57
CA ASN A 95 43.55 25.09 10.12
C ASN A 95 44.61 23.99 10.04
N THR A 96 44.65 23.09 11.03
CA THR A 96 45.61 21.97 11.05
C THR A 96 45.09 20.75 10.31
N LYS A 97 43.79 20.70 9.99
CA LYS A 97 43.07 19.53 9.45
C LYS A 97 43.24 18.28 10.31
N MET A 98 43.41 18.47 11.62
CA MET A 98 43.67 17.41 12.59
C MET A 98 42.70 17.56 13.77
N MET A 99 42.35 16.44 14.39
CA MET A 99 41.86 16.45 15.77
C MET A 99 43.04 16.13 16.68
N GLU A 100 43.00 16.65 17.89
CA GLU A 100 44.04 16.46 18.89
C GLU A 100 43.51 15.51 19.96
N LEU A 101 44.18 14.38 20.17
CA LEU A 101 43.89 13.47 21.27
C LEU A 101 44.11 14.22 22.60
N SER A 102 43.06 14.36 23.40
CA SER A 102 43.10 15.02 24.70
C SER A 102 43.19 14.02 25.86
N GLY A 103 42.82 12.76 25.66
CA GLY A 103 42.99 11.72 26.66
C GLY A 103 42.62 10.33 26.14
N ARG A 104 43.17 9.29 26.79
CA ARG A 104 42.84 7.89 26.55
C ARG A 104 42.64 7.21 27.90
N TYR A 105 41.51 6.54 28.06
CA TYR A 105 41.09 5.93 29.33
C TYR A 105 40.74 4.46 29.10
N THR A 106 41.19 3.59 30.00
CA THR A 106 40.76 2.18 29.97
C THR A 106 39.39 2.09 30.63
N VAL A 107 38.49 1.36 30.01
CA VAL A 107 37.12 1.13 30.50
C VAL A 107 36.84 -0.36 30.54
N GLY A 108 35.67 -0.73 31.04
CA GLY A 108 35.27 -2.14 31.15
C GLY A 108 35.25 -2.89 29.81
N SER A 109 34.94 -4.17 29.91
CA SER A 109 34.94 -5.09 28.76
C SER A 109 33.86 -4.70 27.74
N TYR A 110 34.27 -4.55 26.48
CA TYR A 110 33.37 -4.30 25.34
C TYR A 110 32.48 -3.02 25.48
N PRO A 111 33.07 -1.81 25.47
CA PRO A 111 32.32 -0.56 25.55
C PRO A 111 31.42 -0.34 24.32
N LYS A 112 30.09 -0.40 24.52
CA LYS A 112 29.10 -0.47 23.42
C LYS A 112 28.43 0.87 23.10
N SER A 113 28.22 1.71 24.10
CA SER A 113 27.51 2.98 23.96
C SER A 113 28.03 4.04 24.94
N MET A 114 27.85 5.31 24.60
CA MET A 114 28.26 6.44 25.44
C MET A 114 27.32 7.63 25.25
N ALA A 115 27.13 8.43 26.30
CA ALA A 115 26.36 9.67 26.24
C ALA A 115 26.99 10.77 27.09
N PHE A 116 27.06 11.99 26.53
CA PHE A 116 27.36 13.20 27.28
C PHE A 116 26.09 13.77 27.92
N ASN A 117 26.22 14.34 29.11
CA ASN A 117 25.19 15.22 29.65
C ASN A 117 25.19 16.58 28.91
N SER A 118 24.14 17.38 29.08
CA SER A 118 23.89 18.55 28.24
C SER A 118 24.95 19.65 28.34
N ASP A 119 25.59 19.81 29.51
CA ASP A 119 26.69 20.76 29.73
C ASP A 119 28.10 20.18 29.47
N CYS A 120 28.16 18.92 29.04
CA CYS A 120 29.39 18.19 28.75
C CYS A 120 30.40 18.11 29.90
N THR A 121 29.92 18.16 31.13
CA THR A 121 30.75 17.91 32.31
C THR A 121 30.82 16.43 32.66
N ARG A 122 29.97 15.59 32.06
CA ARG A 122 29.90 14.15 32.33
C ARG A 122 29.77 13.35 31.05
N LEU A 123 30.51 12.25 30.98
CA LEU A 123 30.37 11.23 29.94
C LEU A 123 30.10 9.89 30.62
N VAL A 124 28.98 9.27 30.30
CA VAL A 124 28.65 7.91 30.74
C VAL A 124 29.03 6.94 29.63
N VAL A 125 29.77 5.90 29.97
CA VAL A 125 30.20 4.83 29.08
C VAL A 125 29.65 3.53 29.62
N VAL A 126 28.97 2.76 28.77
CA VAL A 126 28.45 1.43 29.13
C VAL A 126 29.31 0.34 28.51
N ASN A 127 29.69 -0.63 29.33
CA ASN A 127 30.54 -1.75 28.95
C ASN A 127 29.76 -3.04 29.12
N GLU A 128 29.48 -3.72 28.01
CA GLU A 128 28.56 -4.86 27.93
C GLU A 128 29.02 -6.03 28.82
N GLY A 129 30.32 -6.32 28.84
CA GLY A 129 30.85 -7.46 29.59
C GLY A 129 30.39 -8.85 29.09
N PRO A 130 30.39 -9.14 27.77
CA PRO A 130 29.83 -10.39 27.28
C PRO A 130 30.70 -11.60 27.66
N ALA A 131 30.05 -12.71 28.03
CA ALA A 131 30.75 -13.97 28.27
C ALA A 131 31.36 -14.53 26.98
N GLY A 132 32.57 -15.08 27.08
CA GLY A 132 33.29 -15.60 25.92
C GLY A 132 34.62 -16.23 26.26
N LEU A 133 35.46 -16.43 25.23
CA LEU A 133 36.83 -16.86 25.42
C LEU A 133 37.74 -15.64 25.65
N ASP A 134 38.68 -15.77 26.59
CA ASP A 134 39.81 -14.84 26.70
C ASP A 134 40.88 -15.12 25.62
N ALA A 135 41.94 -14.30 25.59
CA ALA A 135 43.04 -14.46 24.65
C ALA A 135 43.79 -15.81 24.77
N ASN A 136 43.59 -16.55 25.86
CA ASN A 136 44.19 -17.85 26.13
C ASN A 136 43.19 -19.01 25.91
N ASN A 137 42.03 -18.75 25.30
CA ASN A 137 40.93 -19.70 25.12
C ASN A 137 40.31 -20.23 26.43
N ASN A 138 40.40 -19.49 27.54
CA ASN A 138 39.62 -19.80 28.74
C ASN A 138 38.25 -19.14 28.66
N PHE A 139 37.20 -19.86 29.06
CA PHE A 139 35.88 -19.24 29.23
C PHE A 139 35.90 -18.29 30.42
N VAL A 140 35.55 -17.03 30.17
CA VAL A 140 35.40 -15.96 31.15
C VAL A 140 34.11 -15.20 30.90
N ASP A 141 33.52 -14.67 31.96
CA ASP A 141 32.29 -13.90 31.94
C ASP A 141 32.54 -12.61 32.73
N PRO A 142 33.02 -11.54 32.08
CA PRO A 142 33.29 -10.27 32.76
C PRO A 142 32.01 -9.67 33.35
N GLU A 143 32.14 -8.85 34.39
CA GLU A 143 30.99 -8.09 34.88
C GLU A 143 30.63 -6.97 33.89
N GLY A 144 29.35 -6.87 33.53
CA GLY A 144 28.82 -5.67 32.91
C GLY A 144 29.03 -4.45 33.81
N SER A 145 29.43 -3.33 33.22
CA SER A 145 29.89 -2.16 33.99
C SER A 145 29.61 -0.83 33.29
N LEU A 146 29.83 0.25 34.02
CA LEU A 146 29.76 1.61 33.52
C LEU A 146 30.97 2.41 33.99
N ASN A 147 31.41 3.37 33.19
CA ASN A 147 32.35 4.40 33.61
C ASN A 147 31.67 5.76 33.50
N ILE A 148 31.71 6.56 34.57
CA ILE A 148 31.27 7.97 34.52
C ILE A 148 32.51 8.84 34.59
N PHE A 149 32.83 9.48 33.47
CA PHE A 149 33.90 10.47 33.42
C PHE A 149 33.35 11.83 33.83
N VAL A 150 33.96 12.46 34.85
CA VAL A 150 33.60 13.81 35.30
C VAL A 150 34.69 14.80 34.92
N ARG A 151 34.29 15.89 34.27
CA ARG A 151 35.15 16.95 33.78
C ARG A 151 35.55 17.90 34.91
N ASN A 152 36.82 18.31 34.91
CA ASN A 152 37.33 19.43 35.68
C ASN A 152 38.14 20.38 34.78
N ASP A 153 38.82 21.35 35.38
CA ASP A 153 39.61 22.38 34.68
C ASP A 153 40.70 21.81 33.74
N ASN A 154 41.11 20.54 33.92
CA ASN A 154 42.15 19.86 33.14
C ASN A 154 41.60 18.83 32.14
N GLY A 155 40.29 18.78 31.89
CA GLY A 155 39.65 17.79 31.00
C GLY A 155 38.79 16.79 31.78
N PHE A 156 38.77 15.51 31.39
CA PHE A 156 37.97 14.46 32.05
C PHE A 156 38.83 13.50 32.90
N PRO A 157 39.42 13.91 34.04
CA PRO A 157 40.36 13.06 34.77
C PRO A 157 39.72 12.13 35.81
N ILE A 158 38.43 12.26 36.10
CA ILE A 158 37.75 11.46 37.13
C ILE A 158 36.99 10.35 36.44
N ASP A 159 37.44 9.11 36.61
CA ASP A 159 36.73 7.90 36.21
C ASP A 159 36.05 7.27 37.43
N VAL A 160 34.73 7.13 37.39
CA VAL A 160 33.94 6.45 38.42
C VAL A 160 33.41 5.14 37.85
N PRO A 161 34.13 4.02 38.05
CA PRO A 161 33.66 2.71 37.61
C PRO A 161 32.50 2.23 38.49
N MET A 162 31.47 1.66 37.84
CA MET A 162 30.29 1.07 38.47
C MET A 162 30.06 -0.34 37.92
N ASN A 163 29.49 -1.22 38.74
CA ASN A 163 29.11 -2.58 38.36
C ASN A 163 27.82 -2.99 39.06
N PHE A 164 27.28 -4.14 38.68
CA PHE A 164 26.01 -4.63 39.19
C PHE A 164 26.15 -5.64 40.35
N MET A 165 27.35 -5.86 40.90
CA MET A 165 27.59 -6.91 41.90
C MET A 165 26.69 -6.80 43.14
N GLN A 166 26.30 -5.58 43.51
CA GLN A 166 25.38 -5.33 44.63
C GLN A 166 24.00 -6.01 44.48
N TYR A 167 23.59 -6.35 43.26
CA TYR A 167 22.32 -7.02 42.99
C TYR A 167 22.39 -8.55 43.09
N ASN A 168 23.59 -9.15 43.20
CA ASN A 168 23.76 -10.60 43.33
C ASN A 168 23.02 -11.20 44.52
N SER A 169 23.00 -10.50 45.66
CA SER A 169 22.30 -10.97 46.86
C SER A 169 20.77 -10.86 46.78
N ARG A 170 20.24 -10.13 45.78
CA ARG A 170 18.82 -9.81 45.63
C ARG A 170 18.22 -10.34 44.33
N TYR A 171 18.92 -11.21 43.60
CA TYR A 171 18.49 -11.67 42.28
C TYR A 171 17.07 -12.25 42.26
N GLU A 172 16.64 -12.97 43.32
CA GLU A 172 15.29 -13.53 43.43
C GLU A 172 14.20 -12.45 43.44
N GLU A 173 14.47 -11.29 44.04
CA GLU A 173 13.56 -10.15 44.04
C GLU A 173 13.38 -9.60 42.62
N TYR A 174 14.47 -9.45 41.86
CA TYR A 174 14.42 -8.91 40.50
C TYR A 174 13.80 -9.89 39.50
N LEU A 175 14.04 -11.19 39.69
CA LEU A 175 13.33 -12.24 38.96
C LEU A 175 11.81 -12.17 39.19
N ALA A 176 11.38 -12.01 40.44
CA ALA A 176 9.96 -11.88 40.77
C ALA A 176 9.32 -10.62 40.16
N LYS A 177 10.11 -9.56 39.95
CA LYS A 177 9.69 -8.33 39.28
C LYS A 177 9.64 -8.45 37.74
N GLY A 178 10.24 -9.48 37.15
CA GLY A 178 10.24 -9.72 35.71
C GLY A 178 11.54 -9.38 34.98
N VAL A 179 12.63 -9.12 35.71
CA VAL A 179 13.99 -9.07 35.13
C VAL A 179 14.43 -10.49 34.80
N ARG A 180 15.02 -10.70 33.62
CA ARG A 180 15.49 -12.03 33.19
C ARG A 180 16.90 -12.27 33.71
N TYR A 181 17.10 -13.45 34.29
CA TYR A 181 18.41 -14.03 34.57
C TYR A 181 18.59 -15.20 33.62
N VAL A 182 19.17 -14.91 32.45
CA VAL A 182 19.05 -15.68 31.22
C VAL A 182 19.98 -16.90 31.25
N TYR A 183 21.25 -16.71 31.59
CA TYR A 183 22.19 -17.80 31.81
C TYR A 183 22.44 -18.01 33.30
N ARG A 184 22.48 -19.28 33.73
CA ARG A 184 22.78 -19.67 35.12
C ARG A 184 23.91 -20.69 35.21
N GLY A 185 24.78 -20.69 34.21
CA GLY A 185 25.93 -21.58 34.15
C GLY A 185 25.77 -22.87 33.35
N ASP A 186 26.90 -23.53 33.15
CA ASP A 186 26.98 -24.91 32.67
C ASP A 186 26.90 -25.89 33.85
N HIS A 187 25.69 -26.40 34.09
CA HIS A 187 25.44 -27.43 35.11
C HIS A 187 26.06 -28.81 34.77
N SER A 188 26.60 -28.99 33.56
CA SER A 188 27.26 -30.23 33.14
C SER A 188 28.77 -30.27 33.41
N SER A 189 29.37 -29.11 33.69
CA SER A 189 30.78 -29.00 34.12
C SER A 189 30.96 -29.40 35.60
N ASN A 190 32.15 -29.93 35.95
CA ASN A 190 32.48 -30.26 37.34
C ASN A 190 33.80 -29.58 37.76
N PRO A 191 33.79 -28.60 38.69
CA PRO A 191 32.58 -28.04 39.33
C PRO A 191 31.72 -27.23 38.33
N PRO A 192 30.40 -27.10 38.58
CA PRO A 192 29.51 -26.30 37.75
C PRO A 192 29.99 -24.86 37.67
N LYS A 193 30.24 -24.36 36.47
CA LYS A 193 30.53 -22.94 36.24
C LYS A 193 29.22 -22.19 36.15
N VAL A 194 28.87 -21.45 37.20
CA VAL A 194 27.67 -20.61 37.28
C VAL A 194 28.10 -19.16 37.19
N ASN A 195 27.57 -18.42 36.22
CA ASN A 195 27.66 -16.97 36.22
C ASN A 195 26.83 -16.42 37.38
N THR A 196 27.19 -15.25 37.88
CA THR A 196 26.40 -14.52 38.88
C THR A 196 25.33 -13.67 38.19
N PHE A 197 24.36 -13.17 38.96
CA PHE A 197 23.30 -12.34 38.40
C PHE A 197 23.87 -11.06 37.78
N SER A 198 24.91 -10.48 38.39
CA SER A 198 25.57 -9.28 37.86
C SER A 198 26.38 -9.55 36.59
N GLN A 199 26.99 -10.73 36.45
CA GLN A 199 27.63 -11.14 35.19
C GLN A 199 26.60 -11.31 34.07
N ASP A 200 25.37 -11.72 34.40
CA ASP A 200 24.30 -11.81 33.40
C ASP A 200 23.70 -10.45 32.99
N LEU A 201 23.96 -9.38 33.74
CA LEU A 201 23.47 -8.03 33.45
C LEU A 201 24.46 -7.31 32.51
N GLU A 202 24.14 -7.31 31.21
CA GLU A 202 25.00 -6.79 30.15
C GLU A 202 24.44 -5.43 29.65
N PRO A 203 25.04 -4.27 30.03
CA PRO A 203 24.53 -2.97 29.64
C PRO A 203 24.93 -2.58 28.21
N GLU A 204 23.97 -2.10 27.43
CA GLU A 204 24.17 -1.97 25.98
C GLU A 204 24.10 -0.56 25.41
N ALA A 205 23.12 0.21 25.90
CA ALA A 205 22.80 1.55 25.40
C ALA A 205 22.58 2.49 26.56
N VAL A 206 22.92 3.77 26.40
CA VAL A 206 22.71 4.79 27.43
C VAL A 206 22.11 6.07 26.85
N THR A 207 21.18 6.65 27.59
CA THR A 207 20.69 8.02 27.35
C THR A 207 20.63 8.79 28.66
N ILE A 208 20.70 10.13 28.61
CA ILE A 208 20.72 11.00 29.78
C ILE A 208 19.48 11.88 29.79
N SER A 209 18.85 12.04 30.96
CA SER A 209 17.71 12.91 31.13
C SER A 209 18.07 14.37 30.86
N SER A 210 17.12 15.15 30.33
CA SER A 210 17.35 16.55 29.97
C SER A 210 17.68 17.48 31.15
N ASP A 211 17.45 17.03 32.39
CA ASP A 211 17.84 17.73 33.62
C ASP A 211 19.24 17.32 34.11
N ASP A 212 19.97 16.52 33.32
CA ASP A 212 21.31 15.97 33.58
C ASP A 212 21.45 15.19 34.90
N ARG A 213 20.32 14.81 35.51
CA ARG A 213 20.30 14.15 36.81
C ARG A 213 20.45 12.64 36.70
N PHE A 214 19.86 12.05 35.66
CA PHE A 214 19.78 10.60 35.54
C PHE A 214 20.31 10.12 34.19
N ALA A 215 21.04 9.01 34.20
CA ALA A 215 21.24 8.20 33.00
C ALA A 215 20.34 6.96 33.05
N PHE A 216 19.86 6.55 31.89
CA PHE A 216 19.08 5.34 31.70
C PHE A 216 19.87 4.40 30.80
N VAL A 217 20.04 3.17 31.28
CA VAL A 217 20.95 2.20 30.69
C VAL A 217 20.17 0.93 30.37
N SER A 218 20.23 0.53 29.11
CA SER A 218 19.58 -0.69 28.63
C SER A 218 20.28 -1.92 29.19
N LEU A 219 19.49 -2.91 29.62
CA LEU A 219 19.89 -4.29 29.91
C LEU A 219 19.06 -5.20 29.00
N MET A 220 19.38 -5.19 27.70
CA MET A 220 18.52 -5.65 26.62
C MET A 220 18.10 -7.12 26.76
N GLU A 221 19.06 -8.02 26.97
CA GLU A 221 18.87 -9.45 27.18
C GLU A 221 18.05 -9.72 28.45
N ASN A 222 18.17 -8.85 29.45
CA ASN A 222 17.53 -8.99 30.76
C ASN A 222 16.11 -8.43 30.81
N ASN A 223 15.57 -7.88 29.71
CA ASN A 223 14.23 -7.24 29.68
C ASN A 223 14.10 -6.14 30.75
N ALA A 224 15.16 -5.35 30.91
CA ALA A 224 15.27 -4.39 32.00
C ALA A 224 16.01 -3.12 31.59
N MET A 225 15.94 -2.11 32.46
CA MET A 225 16.68 -0.86 32.34
C MET A 225 17.21 -0.46 33.71
N ALA A 226 18.48 -0.08 33.79
CA ALA A 226 19.06 0.51 34.99
C ALA A 226 18.92 2.03 34.97
N LYS A 227 18.61 2.61 36.12
CA LYS A 227 18.61 4.07 36.33
C LYS A 227 19.80 4.47 37.17
N ILE A 228 20.58 5.41 36.67
CA ILE A 228 21.83 5.87 37.28
C ILE A 228 21.62 7.31 37.77
N ASP A 229 21.93 7.57 39.03
CA ASP A 229 21.97 8.92 39.58
C ASP A 229 23.35 9.53 39.29
N LEU A 230 23.38 10.51 38.38
CA LEU A 230 24.60 11.17 37.97
C LEU A 230 25.13 12.14 39.04
N ILE A 231 24.27 12.63 39.93
CA ILE A 231 24.68 13.54 41.01
C ILE A 231 25.36 12.77 42.13
N ASN A 232 24.71 11.69 42.58
CA ASN A 232 25.22 10.85 43.68
C ASN A 232 26.15 9.74 43.20
N LEU A 233 26.38 9.64 41.89
CA LEU A 233 27.29 8.69 41.25
C LEU A 233 27.03 7.24 41.69
N ARG A 234 25.79 6.78 41.51
CA ARG A 234 25.38 5.41 41.85
C ARG A 234 24.28 4.89 40.93
N ILE A 235 24.20 3.57 40.81
CA ILE A 235 23.03 2.88 40.25
C ILE A 235 21.89 2.99 41.29
N GLU A 236 20.76 3.59 40.93
CA GLU A 236 19.59 3.68 41.81
C GLU A 236 18.88 2.34 41.93
N ASP A 237 18.45 1.78 40.79
CA ASP A 237 17.75 0.49 40.73
C ASP A 237 17.71 -0.06 39.29
N ILE A 238 17.27 -1.31 39.17
CA ILE A 238 16.97 -2.00 37.92
C ILE A 238 15.45 -2.16 37.79
N TYR A 239 14.91 -1.71 36.67
CA TYR A 239 13.48 -1.70 36.39
C TYR A 239 13.13 -2.74 35.32
N PRO A 240 12.19 -3.66 35.59
CA PRO A 240 11.69 -4.59 34.58
C PRO A 240 10.81 -3.85 33.56
N LEU A 241 10.81 -4.31 32.32
CA LEU A 241 10.02 -3.70 31.24
C LEU A 241 8.70 -4.43 30.95
N GLY A 242 8.51 -5.62 31.53
CA GLY A 242 7.31 -6.43 31.33
C GLY A 242 7.34 -7.20 30.00
N VAL A 243 6.17 -7.50 29.44
CA VAL A 243 6.05 -8.22 28.16
C VAL A 243 5.06 -7.53 27.25
N LYS A 244 5.34 -7.51 25.95
CA LYS A 244 4.40 -7.13 24.92
C LYS A 244 3.51 -8.32 24.62
N ASN A 245 2.21 -8.15 24.82
CA ASN A 245 1.20 -9.14 24.49
C ASN A 245 0.79 -9.00 23.01
N TRP A 246 1.02 -10.04 22.20
CA TRP A 246 0.65 -10.06 20.78
C TRP A 246 -0.75 -10.63 20.51
N THR A 247 -1.54 -10.98 21.53
CA THR A 247 -2.93 -11.46 21.30
C THR A 247 -3.80 -10.44 20.56
N SER A 248 -3.45 -9.17 20.64
CA SER A 248 -4.20 -8.05 20.07
C SER A 248 -3.51 -7.42 18.84
N TYR A 249 -2.37 -7.98 18.40
CA TYR A 249 -1.56 -7.40 17.33
C TYR A 249 -1.11 -8.50 16.36
N ASP A 250 -1.07 -8.20 15.07
CA ASP A 250 -0.58 -9.15 14.08
C ASP A 250 0.96 -9.17 14.10
N ILE A 251 1.55 -10.36 14.01
CA ILE A 251 3.00 -10.56 13.92
C ILE A 251 3.31 -11.65 12.91
N ASP A 252 4.27 -11.39 12.02
CA ASP A 252 4.79 -12.40 11.11
C ASP A 252 5.90 -13.19 11.80
N ALA A 253 5.52 -14.36 12.32
CA ALA A 253 6.42 -15.23 13.07
C ALA A 253 7.07 -16.33 12.21
N SER A 254 6.87 -16.33 10.88
CA SER A 254 7.35 -17.41 10.00
C SER A 254 8.25 -16.88 8.88
N ASP A 255 9.53 -17.24 8.90
CA ASP A 255 10.47 -17.03 7.80
C ASP A 255 10.39 -18.12 6.70
N SER A 256 9.63 -19.19 6.96
CA SER A 256 9.57 -20.38 6.09
C SER A 256 8.78 -20.19 4.79
N ASN A 257 7.86 -19.22 4.79
CA ASN A 257 6.99 -18.88 3.66
C ASN A 257 7.66 -17.88 2.69
N ARG A 258 8.78 -17.25 3.09
CA ARG A 258 9.45 -16.15 2.37
C ARG A 258 8.48 -15.02 1.94
N ALA A 259 7.39 -14.83 2.68
CA ALA A 259 6.31 -13.90 2.38
C ALA A 259 5.75 -13.32 3.68
N TYR A 260 5.27 -12.07 3.65
CA TYR A 260 4.67 -11.45 4.84
C TYR A 260 3.37 -12.19 5.22
N PHE A 261 3.41 -12.94 6.32
CA PHE A 261 2.28 -13.75 6.80
C PHE A 261 1.99 -13.44 8.27
N PRO A 262 1.49 -12.23 8.57
CA PRO A 262 1.23 -11.84 9.94
C PRO A 262 -0.01 -12.56 10.46
N GLY A 263 0.07 -13.04 11.69
CA GLY A 263 -1.04 -13.68 12.38
C GLY A 263 -1.16 -13.19 13.80
N ARG A 264 -2.36 -13.34 14.37
CA ARG A 264 -2.55 -13.17 15.81
C ARG A 264 -2.28 -14.49 16.48
N TYR A 265 -1.30 -14.47 17.36
CA TYR A 265 -0.93 -15.63 18.14
C TYR A 265 -0.99 -15.26 19.61
N ASN A 266 -1.35 -16.23 20.45
CA ASN A 266 -1.22 -16.07 21.90
C ASN A 266 0.25 -16.21 22.29
N ILE A 267 1.04 -15.21 21.92
CA ILE A 267 2.47 -15.14 22.18
C ILE A 267 2.82 -13.79 22.80
N TYR A 268 3.92 -13.78 23.53
CA TYR A 268 4.43 -12.61 24.23
C TYR A 268 5.88 -12.41 23.80
N SER A 269 6.30 -11.16 23.65
CA SER A 269 7.71 -10.82 23.48
C SER A 269 8.18 -9.99 24.67
N PHE A 270 9.47 -10.10 25.00
CA PHE A 270 10.11 -9.19 25.94
C PHE A 270 10.32 -7.82 25.28
N TYR A 271 10.33 -6.76 26.09
CA TYR A 271 10.81 -5.46 25.67
C TYR A 271 12.34 -5.49 25.79
N GLN A 272 13.03 -5.53 24.66
CA GLN A 272 14.48 -5.67 24.59
C GLN A 272 15.07 -4.41 23.95
N PRO A 273 15.31 -3.35 24.74
CA PRO A 273 15.71 -2.04 24.21
C PRO A 273 17.15 -2.05 23.70
N GLY A 274 17.38 -2.10 22.40
CA GLY A 274 18.72 -2.10 21.81
C GLY A 274 19.36 -0.71 21.66
N ASP A 275 18.55 0.35 21.66
CA ASP A 275 19.02 1.74 21.67
C ASP A 275 18.06 2.62 22.47
N LEU A 276 18.57 3.71 23.03
CA LEU A 276 17.85 4.60 23.93
C LEU A 276 17.98 6.08 23.54
N SER A 277 16.88 6.81 23.68
CA SER A 277 16.84 8.26 23.60
C SER A 277 15.97 8.83 24.71
N PHE A 278 16.18 10.10 25.06
CA PHE A 278 15.38 10.80 26.07
C PHE A 278 14.68 12.00 25.45
N GLY A 279 13.39 12.13 25.73
CA GLY A 279 12.58 13.25 25.26
C GLY A 279 11.69 13.81 26.38
N VAL A 280 11.35 15.10 26.29
CA VAL A 280 10.39 15.73 27.19
C VAL A 280 9.16 16.13 26.41
N VAL A 281 7.99 15.66 26.85
CA VAL A 281 6.69 16.03 26.28
C VAL A 281 5.83 16.61 27.40
N ASN A 282 5.38 17.85 27.24
CA ASN A 282 4.56 18.57 28.23
C ASN A 282 5.16 18.58 29.66
N GLY A 283 6.49 18.70 29.76
CA GLY A 283 7.20 18.72 31.05
C GLY A 283 7.40 17.35 31.70
N VAL A 284 6.96 16.27 31.04
CA VAL A 284 7.19 14.88 31.49
C VAL A 284 8.34 14.29 30.67
N GLY A 285 9.32 13.71 31.35
CA GLY A 285 10.44 13.01 30.71
C GLY A 285 10.08 11.58 30.32
N TYR A 286 10.48 11.18 29.12
CA TYR A 286 10.27 9.85 28.55
C TYR A 286 11.60 9.27 28.08
N VAL A 287 11.87 8.03 28.44
CA VAL A 287 12.87 7.22 27.78
C VAL A 287 12.19 6.53 26.60
N ILE A 288 12.76 6.69 25.41
CA ILE A 288 12.29 6.13 24.16
C ILE A 288 13.28 5.02 23.80
N SER A 289 12.80 3.79 23.67
CA SER A 289 13.63 2.66 23.26
C SER A 289 13.31 2.19 21.85
N ALA A 290 14.33 1.65 21.18
CA ALA A 290 14.16 0.79 20.01
C ALA A 290 14.22 -0.68 20.45
N ASP A 291 13.10 -1.40 20.43
CA ASP A 291 13.07 -2.79 20.89
C ASP A 291 13.51 -3.74 19.75
N THR A 292 14.80 -4.08 19.71
CA THR A 292 15.43 -4.78 18.58
C THR A 292 15.29 -6.30 18.65
N GLY A 293 15.24 -6.86 19.87
CA GLY A 293 15.09 -8.29 20.12
C GLY A 293 16.32 -9.11 19.74
N SER A 294 17.18 -9.44 20.69
CA SER A 294 18.33 -10.34 20.51
C SER A 294 18.30 -11.46 21.55
N PRO A 295 18.59 -12.73 21.17
CA PRO A 295 18.81 -13.80 22.11
C PRO A 295 20.17 -13.64 22.82
N LYS A 296 20.25 -14.13 24.06
CA LYS A 296 21.53 -14.28 24.75
C LYS A 296 22.20 -15.58 24.31
N THR A 297 23.40 -15.48 23.73
CA THR A 297 24.11 -16.64 23.18
C THR A 297 25.60 -16.65 23.55
N TYR A 298 26.10 -17.82 23.93
CA TYR A 298 27.52 -18.11 24.11
C TYR A 298 27.90 -19.27 23.20
N THR A 299 28.92 -19.12 22.36
CA THR A 299 29.43 -20.24 21.56
C THR A 299 30.94 -20.36 21.75
N THR A 300 31.39 -21.47 22.35
CA THR A 300 32.81 -21.79 22.44
C THR A 300 33.09 -23.14 21.78
N ALA A 301 33.69 -23.12 20.58
CA ALA A 301 34.05 -24.33 19.85
C ALA A 301 35.18 -25.13 20.53
N ALA A 302 36.00 -24.48 21.37
CA ALA A 302 37.18 -25.08 21.97
C ALA A 302 36.92 -25.82 23.29
N ASN A 303 35.93 -25.38 24.09
CA ASN A 303 35.70 -25.88 25.46
C ASN A 303 34.33 -26.53 25.68
N GLY A 304 33.50 -26.64 24.63
CA GLY A 304 32.18 -27.29 24.70
C GLY A 304 31.08 -26.49 25.39
N VAL A 305 31.35 -25.26 25.84
CA VAL A 305 30.33 -24.37 26.42
C VAL A 305 29.60 -23.68 25.27
N ALA A 306 28.36 -24.11 25.03
CA ALA A 306 27.45 -23.47 24.10
C ALA A 306 26.09 -23.26 24.78
N PHE A 307 25.60 -22.03 24.77
CA PHE A 307 24.31 -21.63 25.33
C PHE A 307 23.59 -20.71 24.36
N SER A 308 22.28 -20.87 24.27
CA SER A 308 21.40 -20.01 23.47
C SER A 308 20.05 -20.03 24.16
N ASP A 309 19.52 -18.87 24.52
CA ASP A 309 18.23 -18.77 25.20
C ASP A 309 17.04 -18.80 24.22
N ASN A 310 17.29 -18.98 22.93
CA ASN A 310 16.29 -19.11 21.89
C ASN A 310 16.16 -20.54 21.35
N ALA A 311 14.93 -20.89 20.98
CA ALA A 311 14.63 -22.10 20.24
C ALA A 311 13.63 -21.78 19.13
N ARG A 312 13.82 -22.40 17.95
CA ARG A 312 12.82 -22.30 16.87
C ARG A 312 11.61 -23.18 17.21
N GLY A 313 10.40 -22.70 16.90
CA GLY A 313 9.14 -23.37 17.28
C GLY A 313 8.99 -24.84 16.83
N ARG A 314 9.71 -25.30 15.79
CA ARG A 314 9.76 -26.73 15.40
C ARG A 314 10.42 -27.62 16.46
N SER A 315 11.41 -27.10 17.20
CA SER A 315 12.15 -27.83 18.22
C SER A 315 11.35 -28.06 19.50
N ALA A 316 10.37 -27.21 19.79
CA ALA A 316 9.51 -27.30 20.98
C ALA A 316 8.40 -28.38 20.87
N LYS A 317 8.10 -28.85 19.64
CA LYS A 317 7.07 -29.87 19.36
C LYS A 317 7.51 -31.31 19.68
N GLN A 318 8.79 -31.56 19.94
CA GLN A 318 9.29 -32.93 20.16
C GLN A 318 8.95 -33.53 21.54
N ASN A 319 8.31 -32.79 22.45
CA ASN A 319 8.15 -33.26 23.83
C ASN A 319 6.76 -33.22 24.48
N ARG A 320 5.65 -32.97 23.76
CA ARG A 320 4.31 -33.29 24.29
C ARG A 320 3.34 -33.76 23.22
N MET A 321 2.95 -35.02 23.39
CA MET A 321 1.99 -35.76 22.58
C MET A 321 0.56 -35.39 22.99
N ASN A 322 -0.24 -35.04 21.98
CA ASN A 322 -1.71 -34.98 21.88
C ASN A 322 -2.58 -34.91 23.14
N LEU A 323 -3.29 -33.79 23.30
CA LEU A 323 -4.65 -33.78 23.85
C LEU A 323 -5.45 -32.66 23.17
N VAL A 324 -6.33 -33.03 22.23
CA VAL A 324 -7.32 -32.13 21.64
C VAL A 324 -8.53 -32.12 22.58
N ILE A 325 -8.78 -30.98 23.22
CA ILE A 325 -10.03 -30.71 23.93
C ILE A 325 -10.73 -29.58 23.19
N PHE A 326 -11.90 -29.87 22.63
CA PHE A 326 -12.84 -28.88 22.13
C PHE A 326 -13.28 -28.00 23.31
N SER A 327 -12.88 -26.74 23.31
CA SER A 327 -13.47 -25.72 24.19
C SER A 327 -14.21 -24.73 23.32
N LEU A 328 -15.55 -24.84 23.32
CA LEU A 328 -16.43 -23.77 22.83
C LEU A 328 -16.21 -22.55 23.75
N CYS A 329 -15.34 -21.64 23.33
CA CYS A 329 -15.31 -20.29 23.87
C CYS A 329 -16.11 -19.43 22.90
N VAL A 330 -17.33 -19.05 23.30
CA VAL A 330 -18.06 -17.96 22.65
C VAL A 330 -17.34 -16.67 23.04
N ALA A 331 -16.24 -16.38 22.35
CA ALA A 331 -15.78 -15.02 22.24
C ALA A 331 -16.85 -14.32 21.39
N GLN A 332 -17.50 -13.30 21.94
CA GLN A 332 -18.15 -12.31 21.10
C GLN A 332 -17.04 -11.65 20.30
N SER A 333 -16.69 -12.24 19.15
CA SER A 333 -15.91 -11.56 18.14
C SER A 333 -16.75 -10.37 17.70
N LEU A 334 -16.19 -9.18 17.80
CA LEU A 334 -16.68 -8.06 17.01
C LEU A 334 -16.52 -8.49 15.55
N ALA A 335 -17.66 -8.80 14.90
CA ALA A 335 -17.68 -9.28 13.54
C ALA A 335 -17.04 -8.21 12.63
N ALA A 336 -16.09 -8.61 11.79
CA ALA A 336 -15.56 -7.73 10.74
C ALA A 336 -16.70 -7.19 9.88
N LEU A 337 -16.45 -6.09 9.16
CA LEU A 337 -17.42 -5.65 8.15
C LEU A 337 -17.67 -6.78 7.16
N THR A 338 -18.94 -7.12 6.95
CA THR A 338 -19.40 -8.16 6.02
C THR A 338 -20.63 -7.67 5.25
N LEU A 339 -20.85 -8.26 4.07
CA LEU A 339 -22.01 -7.96 3.24
C LEU A 339 -23.10 -9.01 3.46
N THR A 340 -24.29 -8.55 3.84
CA THR A 340 -25.49 -9.38 3.95
C THR A 340 -26.45 -9.05 2.81
N LYS A 341 -26.76 -10.04 1.96
CA LYS A 341 -27.65 -9.84 0.81
C LYS A 341 -29.08 -9.50 1.25
N LEU A 342 -29.60 -8.37 0.79
CA LEU A 342 -31.00 -7.98 0.95
C LEU A 342 -31.84 -8.39 -0.26
N SER A 343 -31.34 -8.13 -1.46
CA SER A 343 -32.03 -8.48 -2.70
C SER A 343 -31.07 -8.75 -3.85
N TYR A 344 -31.54 -9.53 -4.81
CA TYR A 344 -30.91 -9.71 -6.12
C TYR A 344 -32.02 -9.58 -7.17
N THR A 345 -31.82 -8.73 -8.17
CA THR A 345 -32.85 -8.45 -9.18
C THR A 345 -32.22 -8.41 -10.57
N ARG A 346 -32.78 -9.20 -11.49
CA ARG A 346 -32.36 -9.24 -12.90
C ARG A 346 -33.05 -8.13 -13.69
N LEU A 347 -32.36 -7.60 -14.69
CA LEU A 347 -32.83 -6.53 -15.54
C LEU A 347 -33.12 -7.08 -16.94
N PRO A 348 -34.29 -6.76 -17.51
CA PRO A 348 -34.59 -7.19 -18.86
C PRO A 348 -33.67 -6.46 -19.85
N PHE A 349 -33.14 -7.18 -20.84
CA PHE A 349 -32.29 -6.55 -21.85
C PHE A 349 -33.11 -5.79 -22.89
N GLN A 350 -34.40 -6.12 -23.07
CA GLN A 350 -35.35 -5.42 -23.95
C GLN A 350 -36.39 -4.61 -23.16
N ASN A 351 -36.94 -3.56 -23.77
CA ASN A 351 -38.00 -2.75 -23.14
C ASN A 351 -39.39 -3.31 -23.44
N PHE A 352 -40.05 -3.88 -22.43
CA PHE A 352 -41.47 -4.22 -22.46
C PHE A 352 -42.17 -3.70 -21.20
N GLN A 353 -43.43 -3.26 -21.35
CA GLN A 353 -44.26 -2.87 -20.20
C GLN A 353 -44.46 -4.02 -19.19
N SER A 354 -44.36 -5.27 -19.67
CA SER A 354 -44.38 -6.49 -18.85
C SER A 354 -43.37 -7.49 -19.42
N PRO A 355 -42.14 -7.55 -18.90
CA PRO A 355 -41.11 -8.48 -19.36
C PRO A 355 -41.53 -9.94 -19.14
N THR A 356 -41.23 -10.79 -20.10
CA THR A 356 -41.36 -12.26 -20.04
C THR A 356 -40.02 -12.90 -19.70
N ALA A 357 -40.00 -14.21 -19.45
CA ALA A 357 -38.76 -14.94 -19.18
C ALA A 357 -37.72 -14.85 -20.32
N ASN A 358 -38.14 -14.60 -21.56
CA ASN A 358 -37.26 -14.49 -22.72
C ASN A 358 -36.52 -13.15 -22.81
N ASP A 359 -36.93 -12.17 -21.99
CA ASP A 359 -36.37 -10.82 -22.00
C ASP A 359 -35.19 -10.69 -21.02
N TYR A 360 -34.76 -11.80 -20.42
CA TYR A 360 -33.65 -11.89 -19.49
C TYR A 360 -32.61 -12.88 -20.01
N ALA A 361 -31.36 -12.44 -20.10
CA ALA A 361 -30.25 -13.31 -20.47
C ALA A 361 -28.94 -12.78 -19.89
N MET A 362 -28.02 -13.70 -19.61
CA MET A 362 -26.65 -13.36 -19.22
C MET A 362 -25.87 -12.76 -20.39
N PHE A 363 -24.84 -11.99 -20.06
CA PHE A 363 -23.88 -11.38 -20.98
C PHE A 363 -24.56 -10.50 -22.04
N THR A 364 -25.66 -9.86 -21.66
CA THR A 364 -26.41 -8.92 -22.50
C THR A 364 -26.17 -7.47 -22.12
N ASP A 365 -25.34 -7.18 -21.11
CA ASP A 365 -25.09 -5.84 -20.57
C ASP A 365 -26.37 -5.06 -20.23
N SER A 366 -27.43 -5.74 -19.75
CA SER A 366 -28.68 -5.07 -19.35
C SER A 366 -28.54 -4.18 -18.10
N ALA A 367 -27.43 -4.31 -17.37
CA ALA A 367 -27.03 -3.44 -16.28
C ALA A 367 -25.52 -3.15 -16.40
N TYR A 368 -25.11 -1.88 -16.41
CA TYR A 368 -23.70 -1.51 -16.62
C TYR A 368 -23.20 -0.45 -15.65
N LYS A 369 -23.87 0.71 -15.59
CA LYS A 369 -23.56 1.82 -14.65
C LYS A 369 -24.80 2.23 -13.87
N ALA A 370 -24.61 2.70 -12.65
CA ALA A 370 -25.71 3.14 -11.80
C ALA A 370 -25.37 4.32 -10.90
N ALA A 371 -26.39 5.12 -10.60
CA ALA A 371 -26.29 6.24 -9.69
C ALA A 371 -27.49 6.27 -8.74
N TYR A 372 -27.23 6.51 -7.45
CA TYR A 372 -28.25 6.54 -6.41
C TYR A 372 -28.57 7.97 -5.97
N GLN A 373 -29.86 8.31 -5.99
CA GLN A 373 -30.37 9.60 -5.51
C GLN A 373 -31.04 9.40 -4.14
N ALA A 374 -30.40 9.98 -3.11
CA ALA A 374 -30.79 9.82 -1.71
C ALA A 374 -32.13 10.49 -1.35
N VAL A 375 -32.53 11.55 -2.07
CA VAL A 375 -33.74 12.33 -1.73
C VAL A 375 -35.02 11.49 -1.84
N ASP A 376 -35.18 10.74 -2.93
CA ASP A 376 -36.38 9.93 -3.17
C ASP A 376 -36.12 8.41 -3.13
N ASN A 377 -34.94 8.01 -2.66
CA ASN A 377 -34.44 6.63 -2.63
C ASN A 377 -34.54 5.95 -4.00
N LEU A 378 -34.02 6.60 -5.04
CA LEU A 378 -34.07 6.10 -6.42
C LEU A 378 -32.70 5.63 -6.90
N LEU A 379 -32.64 4.44 -7.46
CA LEU A 379 -31.46 3.93 -8.16
C LEU A 379 -31.70 3.95 -9.66
N TYR A 380 -30.88 4.70 -10.38
CA TYR A 380 -30.88 4.76 -11.84
C TYR A 380 -29.86 3.77 -12.36
N VAL A 381 -30.26 2.85 -13.23
CA VAL A 381 -29.38 1.80 -13.78
C VAL A 381 -29.44 1.83 -15.29
N ALA A 382 -28.30 2.11 -15.91
CA ALA A 382 -28.13 2.14 -17.35
C ALA A 382 -27.71 0.77 -17.90
N SER A 383 -28.29 0.37 -19.03
CA SER A 383 -27.80 -0.76 -19.81
C SER A 383 -26.60 -0.32 -20.67
N GLY A 384 -25.62 -1.22 -20.82
CA GLY A 384 -24.45 -1.01 -21.68
C GLY A 384 -24.62 -1.59 -23.10
N ASN A 385 -25.84 -1.97 -23.45
CA ASN A 385 -26.18 -2.62 -24.73
C ASN A 385 -26.89 -1.68 -25.70
N ASP A 386 -27.09 -2.15 -26.94
CA ASP A 386 -27.72 -1.38 -28.02
C ASP A 386 -29.21 -1.04 -27.77
N GLN A 387 -29.83 -1.62 -26.74
CA GLN A 387 -31.20 -1.28 -26.36
C GLN A 387 -31.27 0.04 -25.60
N LYS A 388 -30.16 0.53 -25.03
CA LYS A 388 -30.04 1.88 -24.47
C LYS A 388 -31.17 2.18 -23.47
N ASN A 389 -31.30 1.33 -22.46
CA ASN A 389 -32.32 1.43 -21.44
C ASN A 389 -31.76 2.06 -20.17
N LEU A 390 -32.46 3.06 -19.65
CA LEU A 390 -32.27 3.59 -18.30
C LEU A 390 -33.45 3.16 -17.44
N HIS A 391 -33.16 2.34 -16.43
CA HIS A 391 -34.14 1.83 -15.48
C HIS A 391 -34.13 2.67 -14.20
N VAL A 392 -35.32 3.03 -13.70
CA VAL A 392 -35.51 3.75 -12.43
C VAL A 392 -36.09 2.80 -11.41
N TRP A 393 -35.34 2.51 -10.36
CA TRP A 393 -35.68 1.58 -9.30
C TRP A 393 -35.98 2.29 -7.98
N ASP A 394 -37.06 1.87 -7.33
CA ASP A 394 -37.42 2.26 -5.97
C ASP A 394 -36.64 1.45 -4.94
N LEU A 395 -35.89 2.12 -4.07
CA LEU A 395 -35.19 1.54 -2.92
C LEU A 395 -35.77 1.97 -1.56
N ASN A 396 -37.02 2.41 -1.49
CA ASN A 396 -37.72 2.58 -0.21
C ASN A 396 -37.82 1.27 0.58
N ASN A 397 -37.84 0.13 -0.10
CA ASN A 397 -37.64 -1.19 0.50
C ASN A 397 -36.50 -1.92 -0.24
N PRO A 398 -35.24 -1.83 0.24
CA PRO A 398 -34.09 -2.41 -0.44
C PRO A 398 -34.09 -3.94 -0.49
N SER A 399 -34.90 -4.61 0.35
CA SER A 399 -35.08 -6.07 0.25
C SER A 399 -36.01 -6.49 -0.90
N LYS A 400 -36.78 -5.54 -1.45
CA LYS A 400 -37.71 -5.74 -2.57
C LYS A 400 -37.73 -4.49 -3.47
N PRO A 401 -36.64 -4.20 -4.22
CA PRO A 401 -36.63 -3.10 -5.16
C PRO A 401 -37.76 -3.20 -6.19
N VAL A 402 -38.33 -2.06 -6.59
CA VAL A 402 -39.44 -2.02 -7.57
C VAL A 402 -39.02 -1.20 -8.78
N LEU A 403 -39.14 -1.76 -9.99
CA LEU A 403 -38.95 -1.00 -11.23
C LEU A 403 -40.12 -0.04 -11.42
N LEU A 404 -39.84 1.27 -11.39
CA LEU A 404 -40.84 2.32 -11.55
C LEU A 404 -40.99 2.78 -13.01
N HIS A 405 -39.87 2.82 -13.72
CA HIS A 405 -39.82 3.36 -15.08
C HIS A 405 -38.64 2.81 -15.86
N THR A 406 -38.80 2.70 -17.19
CA THR A 406 -37.72 2.44 -18.13
C THR A 406 -37.80 3.50 -19.24
N LYS A 407 -36.72 4.25 -19.41
CA LYS A 407 -36.51 5.17 -20.52
C LYS A 407 -35.62 4.49 -21.56
N THR A 408 -36.12 4.36 -22.78
CA THR A 408 -35.32 3.89 -23.93
C THR A 408 -34.93 5.07 -24.80
N PHE A 409 -33.66 5.16 -25.17
CA PHE A 409 -33.14 6.18 -26.08
C PHE A 409 -33.19 5.64 -27.53
N ASN A 410 -34.11 6.18 -28.33
CA ASN A 410 -34.45 5.64 -29.65
C ASN A 410 -33.80 6.40 -30.82
N ASP A 411 -32.98 7.43 -30.56
CA ASP A 411 -32.26 8.10 -31.64
C ASP A 411 -31.32 7.09 -32.32
N LYS A 412 -31.31 7.14 -33.66
CA LYS A 412 -30.53 6.23 -34.50
C LYS A 412 -29.05 6.62 -34.53
N GLN A 413 -28.72 7.85 -34.17
CA GLN A 413 -27.35 8.33 -34.02
C GLN A 413 -26.74 7.89 -32.68
N ASP A 414 -27.57 7.56 -31.69
CA ASP A 414 -27.08 7.14 -30.38
C ASP A 414 -26.55 5.70 -30.43
N GLY A 415 -25.32 5.55 -29.96
CA GLY A 415 -24.74 4.30 -29.50
C GLY A 415 -25.14 4.02 -28.05
N ARG A 416 -24.42 3.12 -27.39
CA ARG A 416 -24.75 2.67 -26.03
C ARG A 416 -24.75 3.81 -24.99
N ILE A 417 -25.52 3.64 -23.93
CA ILE A 417 -25.34 4.45 -22.71
C ILE A 417 -24.01 4.05 -22.07
N THR A 418 -23.18 5.02 -21.73
CA THR A 418 -21.84 4.80 -21.21
C THR A 418 -21.74 5.08 -19.72
N ASN A 419 -22.53 6.02 -19.19
CA ASN A 419 -22.50 6.37 -17.78
C ASN A 419 -23.82 7.05 -17.33
N VAL A 420 -24.05 7.06 -16.03
CA VAL A 420 -25.14 7.76 -15.36
C VAL A 420 -24.60 8.41 -14.09
N ALA A 421 -24.91 9.69 -13.88
CA ALA A 421 -24.56 10.42 -12.67
C ALA A 421 -25.80 11.16 -12.15
N VAL A 422 -25.90 11.32 -10.83
CA VAL A 422 -27.08 11.94 -10.24
C VAL A 422 -26.71 12.89 -9.10
N CYS A 423 -27.45 13.99 -9.06
CA CYS A 423 -27.50 14.98 -8.00
C CYS A 423 -28.94 15.04 -7.44
N PRO A 424 -29.20 15.72 -6.30
CA PRO A 424 -30.51 15.71 -5.66
C PRO A 424 -31.70 16.00 -6.59
N ASP A 425 -31.54 16.94 -7.54
CA ASP A 425 -32.58 17.41 -8.46
C ASP A 425 -32.28 17.15 -9.95
N THR A 426 -31.10 16.62 -10.26
CA THR A 426 -30.59 16.51 -11.64
C THR A 426 -30.03 15.11 -11.89
N LEU A 427 -30.44 14.50 -13.00
CA LEU A 427 -29.87 13.25 -13.52
C LEU A 427 -29.15 13.54 -14.83
N ALA A 428 -27.94 12.99 -15.01
CA ALA A 428 -27.21 13.04 -16.26
C ALA A 428 -27.01 11.63 -16.81
N VAL A 429 -27.17 11.47 -18.12
CA VAL A 429 -26.96 10.20 -18.83
C VAL A 429 -26.07 10.48 -20.04
N SER A 430 -24.90 9.84 -20.12
CA SER A 430 -24.03 9.95 -21.30
C SER A 430 -24.29 8.81 -22.28
N LEU A 431 -24.32 9.16 -23.56
CA LEU A 431 -24.45 8.23 -24.66
C LEU A 431 -23.32 8.47 -25.66
N ALA A 432 -22.69 7.38 -26.08
CA ALA A 432 -21.79 7.40 -27.23
C ALA A 432 -22.59 7.66 -28.52
N HIS A 433 -21.91 8.09 -29.58
CA HIS A 433 -22.46 8.00 -30.92
C HIS A 433 -22.39 6.55 -31.43
N LYS A 434 -23.28 6.17 -32.36
CA LYS A 434 -23.32 4.82 -32.94
C LYS A 434 -22.03 4.46 -33.66
N THR A 435 -21.41 5.45 -34.28
CA THR A 435 -20.02 5.41 -34.73
C THR A 435 -19.15 5.95 -33.59
N PRO A 436 -18.34 5.13 -32.91
CA PRO A 436 -17.61 5.53 -31.69
C PRO A 436 -16.69 6.74 -31.86
N THR A 437 -16.19 6.97 -33.08
CA THR A 437 -15.27 8.05 -33.42
C THR A 437 -15.91 9.43 -33.52
N GLU A 438 -17.24 9.50 -33.60
CA GLU A 438 -17.99 10.75 -33.64
C GLU A 438 -18.34 11.24 -32.21
N GLU A 439 -18.69 12.51 -32.10
CA GLU A 439 -19.08 13.16 -30.83
C GLU A 439 -20.30 12.50 -30.19
N GLY A 440 -20.18 12.19 -28.89
CA GLY A 440 -21.28 11.72 -28.07
C GLY A 440 -22.13 12.86 -27.52
N HIS A 441 -22.99 12.54 -26.55
CA HIS A 441 -23.74 13.57 -25.84
C HIS A 441 -24.08 13.17 -24.40
N VAL A 442 -24.44 14.16 -23.60
CA VAL A 442 -25.06 14.00 -22.29
C VAL A 442 -26.48 14.54 -22.35
N GLU A 443 -27.46 13.72 -21.98
CA GLU A 443 -28.83 14.17 -21.75
C GLU A 443 -29.05 14.43 -20.24
N ILE A 444 -29.47 15.64 -19.91
CA ILE A 444 -29.78 16.08 -18.55
C ILE A 444 -31.28 15.96 -18.35
N PHE A 445 -31.69 15.39 -17.23
CA PHE A 445 -33.07 15.25 -16.79
C PHE A 445 -33.26 15.88 -15.42
N LYS A 446 -34.50 16.27 -15.11
CA LYS A 446 -34.92 16.33 -13.71
C LYS A 446 -34.98 14.90 -13.16
N THR A 447 -34.75 14.73 -11.87
CA THR A 447 -34.95 13.42 -11.22
C THR A 447 -36.39 12.92 -11.39
N TYR A 448 -36.57 11.60 -11.41
CA TYR A 448 -37.85 10.97 -11.70
C TYR A 448 -38.91 11.36 -10.67
N ASN A 449 -40.04 11.89 -11.15
CA ASN A 449 -41.14 12.30 -10.29
C ASN A 449 -42.15 11.15 -10.13
N ARG A 450 -42.24 10.58 -8.92
CA ARG A 450 -43.17 9.47 -8.60
C ARG A 450 -44.65 9.82 -8.78
N ASN A 451 -45.03 11.08 -8.58
CA ASN A 451 -46.42 11.53 -8.66
C ASN A 451 -46.88 11.63 -10.12
N THR A 452 -46.07 12.24 -10.98
CA THR A 452 -46.38 12.38 -12.41
C THR A 452 -45.97 11.16 -13.22
N ARG A 453 -45.12 10.30 -12.65
CA ARG A 453 -44.47 9.14 -13.30
C ARG A 453 -43.67 9.53 -14.54
N GLN A 454 -43.03 10.69 -14.49
CA GLN A 454 -42.27 11.25 -15.61
C GLN A 454 -40.79 11.41 -15.26
N LEU A 455 -39.95 11.14 -16.27
CA LEU A 455 -38.55 11.56 -16.33
C LEU A 455 -38.46 12.67 -17.38
N GLU A 456 -38.39 13.92 -16.91
CA GLU A 456 -38.45 15.10 -17.77
C GLU A 456 -37.04 15.50 -18.23
N SER A 457 -36.83 15.50 -19.55
CA SER A 457 -35.57 15.97 -20.15
C SER A 457 -35.47 17.49 -20.02
N ASN A 458 -34.30 17.97 -19.61
CA ASN A 458 -33.95 19.37 -19.41
C ASN A 458 -32.90 19.86 -20.42
N GLY A 459 -32.38 18.99 -21.28
CA GLY A 459 -31.44 19.37 -22.33
C GLY A 459 -30.55 18.23 -22.79
N ARG A 460 -30.08 18.32 -24.03
CA ARG A 460 -29.11 17.42 -24.64
C ARG A 460 -27.90 18.25 -25.06
N TYR A 461 -26.72 17.84 -24.64
CA TYR A 461 -25.47 18.57 -24.83
C TYR A 461 -24.47 17.67 -25.53
N THR A 462 -24.00 18.08 -26.70
CA THR A 462 -22.91 17.40 -27.41
C THR A 462 -21.65 17.46 -26.54
N VAL A 463 -20.89 16.37 -26.52
CA VAL A 463 -19.58 16.29 -25.84
C VAL A 463 -18.60 15.55 -26.75
N GLY A 464 -17.37 15.33 -26.29
CA GLY A 464 -16.36 14.63 -27.08
C GLY A 464 -16.76 13.19 -27.46
N SER A 465 -15.92 12.57 -28.30
CA SER A 465 -16.11 11.19 -28.74
C SER A 465 -16.08 10.22 -27.55
N TYR A 466 -17.08 9.34 -27.50
CA TYR A 466 -17.24 8.28 -26.51
C TYR A 466 -17.10 8.72 -25.03
N PRO A 467 -18.07 9.50 -24.49
CA PRO A 467 -18.04 9.97 -23.10
C PRO A 467 -18.13 8.79 -22.12
N LYS A 468 -17.02 8.34 -21.53
CA LYS A 468 -16.93 7.06 -20.79
C LYS A 468 -17.27 7.19 -19.31
N ALA A 469 -16.90 8.31 -18.69
CA ALA A 469 -17.16 8.57 -17.28
C ALA A 469 -17.62 10.00 -17.02
N MET A 470 -18.42 10.16 -15.97
CA MET A 470 -18.87 11.48 -15.51
C MET A 470 -18.96 11.53 -13.99
N ALA A 471 -18.75 12.71 -13.42
CA ALA A 471 -19.01 12.96 -12.02
C ALA A 471 -19.45 14.41 -11.77
N PHE A 472 -20.46 14.58 -10.92
CA PHE A 472 -20.86 15.89 -10.43
C PHE A 472 -19.91 16.35 -9.31
N ASN A 473 -19.71 17.66 -9.22
CA ASN A 473 -19.14 18.27 -8.02
C ASN A 473 -20.17 18.29 -6.87
N ASN A 474 -19.70 18.52 -5.64
CA ASN A 474 -20.54 18.43 -4.45
C ASN A 474 -21.73 19.41 -4.48
N GLU A 475 -21.53 20.60 -5.02
CA GLU A 475 -22.58 21.62 -5.15
C GLU A 475 -23.53 21.39 -6.35
N CYS A 476 -23.34 20.32 -7.14
CA CYS A 476 -24.18 20.00 -8.30
C CYS A 476 -24.26 21.13 -9.34
N THR A 477 -23.21 21.94 -9.44
CA THR A 477 -23.08 23.07 -10.37
C THR A 477 -22.17 22.76 -11.55
N ARG A 478 -21.45 21.64 -11.51
CA ARG A 478 -20.50 21.22 -12.54
C ARG A 478 -20.60 19.71 -12.73
N LEU A 479 -20.64 19.28 -13.99
CA LEU A 479 -20.49 17.88 -14.39
C LEU A 479 -19.20 17.78 -15.20
N VAL A 480 -18.26 16.95 -14.76
CA VAL A 480 -17.01 16.67 -15.48
C VAL A 480 -17.21 15.37 -16.25
N ILE A 481 -16.92 15.38 -17.55
CA ILE A 481 -17.06 14.23 -18.45
C ILE A 481 -15.72 13.89 -19.07
N ALA A 482 -15.27 12.66 -18.90
CA ALA A 482 -14.12 12.10 -19.60
C ALA A 482 -14.60 11.49 -20.93
N ASN A 483 -14.05 11.99 -22.04
CA ASN A 483 -14.33 11.51 -23.39
C ASN A 483 -13.13 10.70 -23.87
N GLU A 484 -13.30 9.40 -24.04
CA GLU A 484 -12.22 8.44 -24.34
C GLU A 484 -11.60 8.74 -25.70
N GLY A 485 -12.42 8.99 -26.73
CA GLY A 485 -11.94 9.18 -28.10
C GLY A 485 -11.34 7.92 -28.76
N PRO A 486 -11.97 6.74 -28.67
CA PRO A 486 -11.36 5.51 -29.15
C PRO A 486 -11.19 5.51 -30.67
N PRO A 487 -10.11 4.90 -31.20
CA PRO A 487 -9.88 4.78 -32.61
C PRO A 487 -10.88 3.84 -33.29
N GLY A 488 -11.21 4.12 -34.54
CA GLY A 488 -12.10 3.29 -35.33
C GLY A 488 -12.39 3.87 -36.71
N MET A 489 -13.32 3.26 -37.42
CA MET A 489 -13.78 3.81 -38.69
C MET A 489 -14.62 5.08 -38.47
N ASP A 490 -14.47 6.04 -39.38
CA ASP A 490 -15.38 7.17 -39.50
C ASP A 490 -16.81 6.71 -39.84
N LYS A 491 -17.78 7.62 -39.75
CA LYS A 491 -19.19 7.28 -39.98
C LYS A 491 -19.51 6.79 -41.39
N ASP A 492 -18.68 7.15 -42.36
CA ASP A 492 -18.82 6.77 -43.77
C ASP A 492 -18.12 5.42 -44.05
N ASN A 493 -17.43 4.85 -43.06
CA ASN A 493 -16.66 3.62 -43.14
C ASN A 493 -15.63 3.67 -44.28
N THR A 494 -14.95 4.82 -44.42
CA THR A 494 -13.96 5.08 -45.47
C THR A 494 -12.56 5.33 -44.92
N THR A 495 -12.47 5.89 -43.71
CA THR A 495 -11.19 6.28 -43.11
C THR A 495 -11.12 5.75 -41.68
N PHE A 496 -10.02 5.07 -41.35
CA PHE A 496 -9.70 4.77 -39.96
C PHE A 496 -9.16 6.04 -39.29
N VAL A 497 -9.84 6.49 -38.25
CA VAL A 497 -9.52 7.71 -37.52
C VAL A 497 -9.27 7.40 -36.06
N ASP A 498 -8.38 8.18 -35.47
CA ASP A 498 -8.09 8.17 -34.05
C ASP A 498 -8.46 9.56 -33.51
N PRO A 499 -9.69 9.73 -32.98
CA PRO A 499 -10.14 10.99 -32.40
C PRO A 499 -9.24 11.44 -31.25
N GLU A 500 -9.31 12.73 -30.90
CA GLU A 500 -8.60 13.18 -29.70
C GLU A 500 -9.45 12.91 -28.45
N GLY A 501 -8.87 12.22 -27.46
CA GLY A 501 -9.43 12.17 -26.12
C GLY A 501 -9.58 13.58 -25.53
N SER A 502 -10.59 13.79 -24.70
CA SER A 502 -10.89 15.14 -24.17
C SER A 502 -11.64 15.10 -22.85
N VAL A 503 -11.78 16.26 -22.22
CA VAL A 503 -12.63 16.44 -21.05
C VAL A 503 -13.60 17.58 -21.29
N THR A 504 -14.88 17.35 -21.06
CA THR A 504 -15.91 18.38 -21.13
C THR A 504 -16.39 18.71 -19.73
N ILE A 505 -16.50 20.00 -19.38
CA ILE A 505 -17.21 20.43 -18.17
C ILE A 505 -18.52 21.10 -18.59
N LEU A 506 -19.64 20.56 -18.12
CA LEU A 506 -20.93 21.25 -18.18
C LEU A 506 -21.14 22.03 -16.90
N MET A 507 -21.39 23.34 -16.99
CA MET A 507 -21.63 24.19 -15.84
C MET A 507 -23.08 24.67 -15.78
N ARG A 508 -23.63 24.62 -14.57
CA ARG A 508 -25.00 25.01 -14.24
C ARG A 508 -25.10 26.53 -14.08
N ASN A 509 -26.17 27.12 -14.59
CA ASN A 509 -26.66 28.45 -14.23
C ASN A 509 -28.18 28.40 -14.00
N ASP A 510 -28.82 29.57 -13.92
CA ASP A 510 -30.27 29.69 -13.69
C ASP A 510 -31.14 28.98 -14.73
N ASN A 511 -30.59 28.68 -15.92
CA ASN A 511 -31.29 28.03 -17.05
C ASN A 511 -30.91 26.53 -17.23
N GLY A 512 -30.33 25.88 -16.21
CA GLY A 512 -29.86 24.49 -16.34
C GLY A 512 -28.35 24.44 -16.61
N PHE A 513 -27.88 23.62 -17.56
CA PHE A 513 -26.44 23.44 -17.85
C PHE A 513 -26.01 24.01 -19.22
N PRO A 514 -26.16 25.32 -19.51
CA PRO A 514 -25.95 25.81 -20.86
C PRO A 514 -24.48 26.06 -21.24
N ILE A 515 -23.53 25.93 -20.31
CA ILE A 515 -22.12 26.26 -20.57
C ILE A 515 -21.33 24.98 -20.73
N GLU A 516 -20.82 24.77 -21.94
CA GLU A 516 -19.90 23.69 -22.28
C GLU A 516 -18.46 24.23 -22.33
N VAL A 517 -17.56 23.59 -21.60
CA VAL A 517 -16.13 23.92 -21.59
C VAL A 517 -15.34 22.68 -22.02
N PRO A 518 -15.06 22.51 -23.33
CA PRO A 518 -14.23 21.43 -23.82
C PRO A 518 -12.75 21.73 -23.56
N MET A 519 -12.01 20.72 -23.10
CA MET A 519 -10.58 20.74 -22.88
C MET A 519 -9.93 19.59 -23.64
N ASN A 520 -8.85 19.90 -24.36
CA ASN A 520 -8.10 18.94 -25.16
C ASN A 520 -6.66 18.83 -24.66
N PHE A 521 -5.95 17.79 -25.10
CA PHE A 521 -4.60 17.49 -24.65
C PHE A 521 -3.51 18.02 -25.60
N ARG A 522 -3.87 18.76 -26.67
CA ARG A 522 -2.93 19.27 -27.68
C ARG A 522 -1.74 20.04 -27.11
N GLN A 523 -1.94 20.74 -25.99
CA GLN A 523 -0.87 21.48 -25.30
C GLN A 523 0.32 20.60 -24.86
N PHE A 524 0.15 19.28 -24.83
CA PHE A 524 1.18 18.33 -24.44
C PHE A 524 1.90 17.67 -25.62
N ASN A 525 1.46 17.90 -26.87
CA ASN A 525 2.05 17.25 -28.06
C ASN A 525 3.54 17.55 -28.22
N ASP A 526 3.93 18.82 -28.07
CA ASP A 526 5.32 19.28 -28.22
C ASP A 526 6.24 18.77 -27.09
N ARG A 527 5.66 18.22 -26.01
CA ARG A 527 6.35 17.67 -24.83
C ARG A 527 6.17 16.16 -24.69
N SER A 528 5.68 15.49 -25.71
CA SER A 528 5.41 14.04 -25.70
C SER A 528 6.61 13.21 -25.23
N GLU A 529 7.81 13.48 -25.73
CA GLU A 529 9.03 12.79 -25.32
C GLU A 529 9.41 13.04 -23.84
N GLU A 530 9.04 14.20 -23.27
CA GLU A 530 9.20 14.46 -21.84
C GLU A 530 8.29 13.56 -21.00
N TYR A 531 7.02 13.40 -21.40
CA TYR A 531 6.07 12.54 -20.70
C TYR A 531 6.41 11.06 -20.83
N VAL A 532 6.85 10.63 -22.01
CA VAL A 532 7.36 9.28 -22.24
C VAL A 532 8.58 9.01 -21.35
N ALA A 533 9.53 9.94 -21.28
CA ALA A 533 10.70 9.80 -20.40
C ALA A 533 10.33 9.75 -18.90
N LYS A 534 9.21 10.35 -18.49
CA LYS A 534 8.68 10.25 -17.12
C LYS A 534 7.87 8.96 -16.88
N GLY A 535 7.50 8.22 -17.91
CA GLY A 535 6.80 6.93 -17.81
C GLY A 535 5.33 6.93 -18.25
N VAL A 536 4.83 7.98 -18.92
CA VAL A 536 3.52 7.93 -19.59
C VAL A 536 3.64 7.08 -20.86
N ARG A 537 2.77 6.09 -21.04
CA ARG A 537 2.82 5.23 -22.23
C ARG A 537 2.22 5.98 -23.43
N TYR A 538 3.03 6.13 -24.47
CA TYR A 538 2.60 6.59 -25.80
C TYR A 538 2.64 5.39 -26.75
N ILE A 539 1.49 4.74 -26.89
CA ILE A 539 1.33 3.35 -27.29
C ILE A 539 1.30 3.20 -28.80
N TYR A 540 0.38 3.91 -29.46
CA TYR A 540 0.30 3.91 -30.91
C TYR A 540 0.90 5.21 -31.44
N ARG A 541 2.03 5.14 -32.14
CA ARG A 541 2.69 6.31 -32.76
C ARG A 541 2.39 6.42 -34.26
N GLY A 542 1.37 5.70 -34.73
CA GLY A 542 1.00 5.60 -36.14
C GLY A 542 1.68 4.44 -36.87
N ASN A 543 0.97 3.87 -37.86
CA ASN A 543 1.56 2.98 -38.84
C ASN A 543 1.68 3.71 -40.19
N HIS A 544 2.92 3.97 -40.61
CA HIS A 544 3.21 4.64 -41.89
C HIS A 544 2.93 3.76 -43.12
N THR A 545 2.61 2.48 -42.96
CA THR A 545 2.35 1.56 -44.09
C THR A 545 0.88 1.46 -44.49
N ILE A 546 -0.04 2.07 -43.72
CA ILE A 546 -1.45 2.17 -44.08
C ILE A 546 -1.62 3.37 -45.02
N ASN A 547 -2.49 3.26 -46.03
CA ASN A 547 -2.71 4.33 -47.01
C ASN A 547 -4.19 4.78 -46.99
N PRO A 548 -4.49 6.00 -46.53
CA PRO A 548 -3.55 7.02 -46.02
C PRO A 548 -2.94 6.65 -44.64
N PRO A 549 -1.75 7.16 -44.29
CA PRO A 549 -1.13 6.87 -43.01
C PRO A 549 -1.95 7.49 -41.87
N ILE A 550 -2.16 6.71 -40.80
CA ILE A 550 -2.83 7.20 -39.60
C ILE A 550 -1.86 8.13 -38.86
N VAL A 551 -2.21 9.41 -38.76
CA VAL A 551 -1.48 10.37 -37.94
C VAL A 551 -2.00 10.26 -36.51
N ASN A 552 -1.24 9.60 -35.66
CA ASN A 552 -1.48 9.61 -34.22
C ASN A 552 -0.48 10.59 -33.57
N THR A 553 -1.02 11.59 -32.86
CA THR A 553 -0.27 12.53 -32.02
C THR A 553 -0.43 12.12 -30.57
N PHE A 554 0.48 12.53 -29.68
CA PHE A 554 0.40 12.15 -28.26
C PHE A 554 -0.98 12.40 -27.66
N SER A 555 -1.60 13.56 -27.94
CA SER A 555 -2.95 13.89 -27.47
C SER A 555 -4.08 12.98 -27.99
N ARG A 556 -3.90 12.32 -29.14
CA ARG A 556 -4.85 11.33 -29.69
C ARG A 556 -4.68 9.96 -29.04
N ASP A 557 -3.46 9.61 -28.65
CA ASP A 557 -3.21 8.36 -27.94
C ASP A 557 -3.69 8.38 -26.47
N LEU A 558 -3.88 9.57 -25.89
CA LEU A 558 -4.39 9.74 -24.53
C LEU A 558 -5.91 9.50 -24.48
N GLU A 559 -6.35 8.49 -23.72
CA GLU A 559 -7.75 8.05 -23.66
C GLU A 559 -8.35 8.20 -22.24
N PRO A 560 -9.11 9.29 -21.97
CA PRO A 560 -9.83 9.52 -20.71
C PRO A 560 -10.94 8.50 -20.41
N GLU A 561 -10.88 7.81 -19.26
CA GLU A 561 -11.77 6.68 -18.97
C GLU A 561 -12.57 6.77 -17.67
N ALA A 562 -12.01 7.36 -16.62
CA ALA A 562 -12.60 7.45 -15.29
C ALA A 562 -12.42 8.85 -14.70
N VAL A 563 -13.32 9.27 -13.81
CA VAL A 563 -13.35 10.61 -13.22
C VAL A 563 -13.56 10.51 -11.71
N THR A 564 -12.74 11.23 -10.94
CA THR A 564 -13.05 11.52 -9.53
C THR A 564 -12.72 12.97 -9.19
N LEU A 565 -13.39 13.55 -8.19
CA LEU A 565 -13.24 14.97 -7.81
C LEU A 565 -12.75 15.09 -6.38
N SER A 566 -11.97 16.14 -6.10
CA SER A 566 -11.59 16.48 -4.73
C SER A 566 -12.79 16.99 -3.93
N ASN A 567 -12.84 16.68 -2.63
CA ASN A 567 -13.95 17.07 -1.74
C ASN A 567 -14.18 18.59 -1.65
N ASP A 568 -13.20 19.41 -2.01
CA ASP A 568 -13.29 20.87 -2.03
C ASP A 568 -13.68 21.44 -3.41
N ASP A 569 -14.07 20.58 -4.35
CA ASP A 569 -14.48 20.91 -5.72
C ASP A 569 -13.42 21.68 -6.53
N ARG A 570 -12.14 21.66 -6.12
CA ARG A 570 -11.06 22.38 -6.81
C ARG A 570 -10.46 21.60 -7.95
N TYR A 571 -10.37 20.27 -7.82
CA TYR A 571 -9.66 19.43 -8.77
C TYR A 571 -10.52 18.26 -9.23
N ALA A 572 -10.39 17.93 -10.51
CA ALA A 572 -10.80 16.64 -11.05
C ALA A 572 -9.57 15.84 -11.45
N PHE A 573 -9.66 14.52 -11.30
CA PHE A 573 -8.62 13.56 -11.66
C PHE A 573 -9.21 12.58 -12.66
N ILE A 574 -8.50 12.41 -13.77
CA ILE A 574 -8.98 11.67 -14.93
C ILE A 574 -8.02 10.52 -15.20
N SER A 575 -8.54 9.30 -15.23
CA SER A 575 -7.73 8.14 -15.62
C SER A 575 -7.43 8.18 -17.12
N LEU A 576 -6.18 7.88 -17.48
CA LEU A 576 -5.71 7.57 -18.82
C LEU A 576 -5.17 6.13 -18.78
N MET A 577 -6.09 5.16 -18.77
CA MET A 577 -5.83 3.78 -18.32
C MET A 577 -4.74 3.11 -19.15
N GLU A 578 -4.89 3.09 -20.47
CA GLU A 578 -3.96 2.53 -21.45
C GLU A 578 -2.58 3.19 -21.27
N ASN A 579 -2.57 4.53 -21.13
CA ASN A 579 -1.38 5.35 -21.00
C ASN A 579 -0.69 5.24 -19.61
N ASN A 580 -1.29 4.51 -18.67
CA ASN A 580 -0.79 4.32 -17.30
C ASN A 580 -0.52 5.67 -16.58
N ALA A 581 -1.47 6.60 -16.69
CA ALA A 581 -1.34 7.95 -16.18
C ALA A 581 -2.66 8.50 -15.62
N ILE A 582 -2.57 9.58 -14.85
CA ILE A 582 -3.72 10.38 -14.39
C ILE A 582 -3.51 11.83 -14.80
N ALA A 583 -4.50 12.44 -15.44
CA ALA A 583 -4.51 13.88 -15.69
C ALA A 583 -5.20 14.62 -14.53
N LYS A 584 -4.60 15.74 -14.10
CA LYS A 584 -5.18 16.62 -13.05
C LYS A 584 -5.74 17.88 -13.70
N ILE A 585 -6.97 18.24 -13.34
CA ILE A 585 -7.70 19.37 -13.90
C ILE A 585 -8.03 20.36 -12.79
N ASP A 586 -7.76 21.63 -13.03
CA ASP A 586 -8.17 22.74 -12.17
C ASP A 586 -9.59 23.19 -12.55
N LEU A 587 -10.55 22.94 -11.67
CA LEU A 587 -11.95 23.27 -11.89
C LEU A 587 -12.24 24.77 -11.70
N ILE A 588 -11.35 25.51 -11.03
CA ILE A 588 -11.50 26.97 -10.86
C ILE A 588 -11.01 27.70 -12.10
N ASN A 589 -9.81 27.36 -12.57
CA ASN A 589 -9.18 28.00 -13.72
C ASN A 589 -9.53 27.32 -15.06
N LEU A 590 -10.32 26.24 -15.04
CA LEU A 590 -10.82 25.53 -16.21
C LEU A 590 -9.71 25.10 -17.18
N ARG A 591 -8.71 24.39 -16.66
CA ARG A 591 -7.59 23.89 -17.47
C ARG A 591 -7.07 22.54 -16.98
N ILE A 592 -6.57 21.74 -17.93
CA ILE A 592 -5.74 20.58 -17.61
C ILE A 592 -4.39 21.09 -17.11
N MET A 593 -4.00 20.70 -15.90
CA MET A 593 -2.79 21.16 -15.25
C MET A 593 -1.56 20.42 -15.75
N ASP A 594 -1.61 19.09 -15.71
CA ASP A 594 -0.50 18.21 -16.05
C ASP A 594 -0.98 16.75 -16.18
N ILE A 595 -0.13 15.87 -16.73
CA ILE A 595 -0.32 14.42 -16.83
C ILE A 595 0.73 13.73 -15.96
N TYR A 596 0.30 12.89 -15.04
CA TYR A 596 1.16 12.23 -14.06
C TYR A 596 1.28 10.74 -14.36
N PRO A 597 2.49 10.22 -14.63
CA PRO A 597 2.70 8.79 -14.83
C PRO A 597 2.60 8.05 -13.51
N LEU A 598 2.11 6.81 -13.56
CA LEU A 598 1.92 5.98 -12.36
C LEU A 598 3.13 5.09 -12.05
N GLY A 599 4.11 5.02 -12.94
CA GLY A 599 5.23 4.09 -12.81
C GLY A 599 4.77 2.64 -12.96
N VAL A 600 5.47 1.70 -12.33
CA VAL A 600 5.18 0.27 -12.44
C VAL A 600 5.25 -0.42 -11.09
N LYS A 601 4.42 -1.44 -10.92
CA LYS A 601 4.47 -2.38 -9.81
C LYS A 601 5.60 -3.38 -10.02
N ASN A 602 6.39 -3.63 -8.98
CA ASN A 602 7.50 -4.60 -9.01
C ASN A 602 7.12 -5.89 -8.28
N TRP A 603 7.01 -6.98 -9.02
CA TRP A 603 6.59 -8.28 -8.48
C TRP A 603 7.70 -9.04 -7.73
N THR A 604 8.90 -8.49 -7.56
CA THR A 604 9.93 -9.10 -6.70
C THR A 604 9.60 -9.01 -5.21
N SER A 605 8.65 -8.15 -4.82
CA SER A 605 8.21 -7.99 -3.42
C SER A 605 6.89 -8.69 -3.11
N TYR A 606 6.22 -9.24 -4.12
CA TYR A 606 4.93 -9.92 -4.02
C TYR A 606 5.00 -11.27 -4.73
N ASN A 607 3.94 -12.06 -4.64
CA ASN A 607 3.71 -13.21 -5.48
C ASN A 607 2.57 -12.89 -6.46
N ILE A 608 2.62 -13.51 -7.63
CA ILE A 608 1.63 -13.37 -8.70
C ILE A 608 1.26 -14.75 -9.20
N ASP A 609 -0.03 -15.00 -9.37
CA ASP A 609 -0.47 -16.11 -10.20
C ASP A 609 -0.52 -15.68 -11.67
N ALA A 610 0.35 -16.28 -12.48
CA ALA A 610 0.50 -15.97 -13.90
C ALA A 610 0.12 -17.15 -14.81
N ASP A 611 -0.28 -18.29 -14.23
CA ASP A 611 -0.55 -19.53 -14.96
C ASP A 611 -2.02 -19.90 -14.88
N ASN A 612 -2.69 -19.94 -16.03
CA ASN A 612 -4.12 -20.27 -16.12
C ASN A 612 -4.42 -21.76 -16.35
N GLN A 613 -3.40 -22.62 -16.36
CA GLN A 613 -3.55 -24.03 -16.75
C GLN A 613 -3.83 -24.96 -15.57
N ASN A 614 -3.58 -24.51 -14.35
CA ASN A 614 -3.57 -25.35 -13.16
C ASN A 614 -4.91 -25.31 -12.39
N LYS A 615 -5.79 -24.34 -12.69
CA LYS A 615 -7.14 -24.18 -12.10
C LYS A 615 -7.13 -23.89 -10.60
N ALA A 616 -6.05 -23.32 -10.09
CA ALA A 616 -5.85 -23.08 -8.67
C ALA A 616 -4.88 -21.91 -8.44
N TYR A 617 -4.75 -21.50 -7.19
CA TYR A 617 -3.78 -20.47 -6.82
C TYR A 617 -2.41 -21.10 -6.57
N PHE A 618 -1.48 -20.91 -7.51
CA PHE A 618 -0.08 -21.33 -7.41
C PHE A 618 0.86 -20.16 -7.73
N PRO A 619 0.89 -19.15 -6.84
CA PRO A 619 1.60 -17.93 -7.13
C PRO A 619 3.12 -18.13 -7.07
N GLY A 620 3.82 -17.39 -7.92
CA GLY A 620 5.28 -17.34 -7.95
C GLY A 620 5.80 -15.93 -7.76
N ARG A 621 7.09 -15.82 -7.45
CA ARG A 621 7.78 -14.53 -7.38
C ARG A 621 8.73 -14.42 -8.58
N TYR A 622 8.56 -13.38 -9.36
CA TYR A 622 9.31 -13.17 -10.59
C TYR A 622 9.85 -11.74 -10.66
N ASN A 623 11.01 -11.57 -11.31
CA ASN A 623 11.54 -10.25 -11.62
C ASN A 623 10.84 -9.67 -12.86
N ILE A 624 9.57 -9.33 -12.68
CA ILE A 624 8.68 -8.77 -13.70
C ILE A 624 7.94 -7.57 -13.10
N TYR A 625 7.33 -6.78 -13.98
CA TYR A 625 6.64 -5.55 -13.63
C TYR A 625 5.21 -5.56 -14.18
N SER A 626 4.31 -4.78 -13.59
CA SER A 626 3.00 -4.46 -14.18
C SER A 626 2.77 -2.96 -14.24
N PHE A 627 2.08 -2.49 -15.26
CA PHE A 627 1.46 -1.17 -15.24
C PHE A 627 0.26 -1.13 -14.28
N TYR A 628 0.00 0.01 -13.65
CA TYR A 628 -1.16 0.15 -12.76
C TYR A 628 -2.47 0.22 -13.56
N GLN A 629 -2.52 1.05 -14.60
CA GLN A 629 -3.65 1.17 -15.55
C GLN A 629 -5.02 1.22 -14.86
N PRO A 630 -5.37 2.37 -14.28
CA PRO A 630 -6.52 2.47 -13.41
C PRO A 630 -7.84 2.50 -14.18
N GLY A 631 -8.70 1.50 -14.03
CA GLY A 631 -10.01 1.45 -14.71
C GLY A 631 -11.13 2.19 -13.98
N ASP A 632 -10.95 2.47 -12.69
CA ASP A 632 -11.86 3.29 -11.89
C ASP A 632 -11.09 4.10 -10.84
N LEU A 633 -11.67 5.23 -10.42
CA LEU A 633 -11.06 6.16 -9.47
C LEU A 633 -12.04 6.56 -8.36
N ALA A 634 -11.56 6.59 -7.12
CA ALA A 634 -12.25 7.20 -5.99
C ALA A 634 -11.37 8.27 -5.34
N PHE A 635 -11.98 9.22 -4.62
CA PHE A 635 -11.26 10.24 -3.86
C PHE A 635 -11.62 10.14 -2.37
N GLY A 636 -10.59 10.15 -1.52
CA GLY A 636 -10.74 10.12 -0.07
C GLY A 636 -9.88 11.17 0.60
N VAL A 637 -10.24 11.58 1.81
CA VAL A 637 -9.43 12.48 2.64
C VAL A 637 -9.07 11.77 3.92
N VAL A 638 -7.79 11.75 4.27
CA VAL A 638 -7.29 11.19 5.51
C VAL A 638 -6.39 12.20 6.21
N ASN A 639 -6.71 12.54 7.46
CA ASN A 639 -6.00 13.55 8.25
C ASN A 639 -5.81 14.91 7.53
N GLY A 640 -6.79 15.30 6.71
CA GLY A 640 -6.76 16.55 5.93
C GLY A 640 -5.96 16.48 4.62
N VAL A 641 -5.37 15.33 4.28
CA VAL A 641 -4.69 15.10 2.99
C VAL A 641 -5.61 14.33 2.06
N GLY A 642 -5.74 14.79 0.82
CA GLY A 642 -6.53 14.12 -0.21
C GLY A 642 -5.74 13.02 -0.91
N TYR A 643 -6.40 11.91 -1.19
CA TYR A 643 -5.84 10.75 -1.89
C TYR A 643 -6.77 10.30 -3.00
N ILE A 644 -6.18 9.95 -4.13
CA ILE A 644 -6.86 9.26 -5.22
C ILE A 644 -6.63 7.77 -4.99
N ILE A 645 -7.70 6.98 -5.04
CA ILE A 645 -7.66 5.52 -4.98
C ILE A 645 -7.93 5.03 -6.40
N SER A 646 -7.05 4.20 -6.94
CA SER A 646 -7.22 3.58 -8.25
C SER A 646 -7.55 2.10 -8.16
N ALA A 647 -8.47 1.62 -9.01
CA ALA A 647 -8.62 0.19 -9.29
C ALA A 647 -7.68 -0.17 -10.44
N ASP A 648 -6.64 -0.95 -10.16
CA ASP A 648 -5.54 -1.20 -11.09
C ASP A 648 -5.88 -2.37 -12.03
N THR A 649 -6.85 -2.12 -12.92
CA THR A 649 -7.54 -3.10 -13.76
C THR A 649 -6.63 -3.74 -14.81
N GLY A 650 -5.95 -2.90 -15.60
CA GLY A 650 -5.20 -3.35 -16.78
C GLY A 650 -6.03 -3.43 -18.06
N SER A 651 -5.47 -2.88 -19.14
CA SER A 651 -6.03 -2.97 -20.49
C SER A 651 -4.92 -2.77 -21.52
N PRO A 652 -4.65 -3.75 -22.39
CA PRO A 652 -3.77 -3.55 -23.52
C PRO A 652 -4.47 -2.73 -24.61
N LYS A 653 -3.72 -1.90 -25.33
CA LYS A 653 -4.27 -1.15 -26.48
C LYS A 653 -4.24 -2.02 -27.73
N THR A 654 -5.39 -2.18 -28.35
CA THR A 654 -5.56 -2.93 -29.60
C THR A 654 -6.30 -2.07 -30.61
N LEU A 655 -5.74 -1.94 -31.81
CA LEU A 655 -6.37 -1.29 -32.96
C LEU A 655 -6.43 -2.31 -34.10
N THR A 656 -7.63 -2.83 -34.38
CA THR A 656 -7.84 -3.83 -35.43
C THR A 656 -8.99 -3.45 -36.33
N ASP A 657 -8.71 -3.43 -37.63
CA ASP A 657 -9.67 -3.35 -38.72
C ASP A 657 -9.09 -4.09 -39.94
N ASP A 658 -9.50 -5.35 -40.07
CA ASP A 658 -9.02 -6.25 -41.13
C ASP A 658 -9.37 -5.74 -42.54
N VAL A 659 -10.46 -4.98 -42.67
CA VAL A 659 -10.95 -4.50 -43.97
C VAL A 659 -9.99 -3.44 -44.53
N HIS A 660 -9.45 -2.57 -43.68
CA HIS A 660 -8.56 -1.49 -44.08
C HIS A 660 -7.10 -1.72 -43.67
N GLY A 661 -6.77 -2.93 -43.20
CA GLY A 661 -5.40 -3.37 -42.92
C GLY A 661 -4.78 -2.78 -41.65
N VAL A 662 -5.61 -2.34 -40.70
CA VAL A 662 -5.15 -1.90 -39.38
C VAL A 662 -5.05 -3.13 -38.50
N ASN A 663 -3.85 -3.45 -38.03
CA ASN A 663 -3.65 -4.52 -37.05
C ASN A 663 -2.49 -4.15 -36.14
N PHE A 664 -2.83 -3.68 -34.95
CA PHE A 664 -1.90 -3.32 -33.91
C PHE A 664 -2.41 -3.85 -32.58
N ALA A 665 -1.52 -4.43 -31.81
CA ALA A 665 -1.72 -4.75 -30.41
C ALA A 665 -0.41 -4.48 -29.69
N ASP A 666 -0.47 -3.82 -28.54
CA ASP A 666 0.71 -3.52 -27.72
C ASP A 666 1.17 -4.70 -26.86
N ASN A 667 0.63 -5.90 -27.10
CA ASN A 667 0.82 -7.08 -26.27
C ASN A 667 1.13 -8.36 -27.06
N THR A 668 1.66 -9.36 -26.37
CA THR A 668 1.89 -10.72 -26.86
C THR A 668 1.94 -11.70 -25.68
N ARG A 669 1.85 -13.00 -25.96
CA ARG A 669 2.02 -14.06 -24.93
C ARG A 669 3.50 -14.28 -24.64
N GLY A 670 3.86 -14.57 -23.39
CA GLY A 670 5.26 -14.74 -22.97
C GLY A 670 6.08 -15.75 -23.80
N LEU A 671 5.51 -16.91 -24.12
CA LEU A 671 6.12 -17.92 -24.99
C LEU A 671 6.33 -17.39 -26.42
N MET A 672 5.38 -16.59 -26.93
CA MET A 672 5.47 -15.99 -28.25
C MET A 672 6.54 -14.89 -28.28
N ALA A 673 6.65 -14.07 -27.23
CA ALA A 673 7.74 -13.10 -27.10
C ALA A 673 9.11 -13.77 -27.16
N LYS A 674 9.28 -14.88 -26.44
CA LYS A 674 10.52 -15.67 -26.46
C LYS A 674 10.78 -16.31 -27.82
N SER A 675 9.78 -16.99 -28.39
CA SER A 675 9.91 -17.73 -29.66
C SER A 675 10.19 -16.81 -30.85
N ASN A 676 9.65 -15.59 -30.82
CA ASN A 676 9.87 -14.56 -31.84
C ASN A 676 11.12 -13.70 -31.56
N LEU A 677 11.95 -14.08 -30.59
CA LEU A 677 13.20 -13.38 -30.24
C LEU A 677 12.99 -11.90 -29.88
N LEU A 678 11.87 -11.56 -29.23
CA LEU A 678 11.59 -10.19 -28.78
C LEU A 678 12.30 -9.84 -27.47
N ILE A 679 12.79 -10.84 -26.75
CA ILE A 679 13.40 -10.72 -25.42
C ILE A 679 14.91 -10.72 -25.53
N ASP A 680 15.58 -9.84 -24.78
CA ASP A 680 17.03 -9.84 -24.67
C ASP A 680 17.52 -11.01 -23.81
N PRO A 681 18.18 -12.03 -24.40
CA PRO A 681 18.60 -13.22 -23.67
C PRO A 681 19.79 -12.97 -22.74
N THR A 682 20.44 -11.81 -22.81
CA THR A 682 21.60 -11.43 -22.00
C THR A 682 21.21 -10.65 -20.75
N LEU A 683 20.13 -9.86 -20.82
CA LEU A 683 19.63 -9.05 -19.70
C LEU A 683 18.51 -9.74 -18.92
N VAL A 684 17.65 -10.50 -19.59
CA VAL A 684 16.65 -11.33 -18.91
C VAL A 684 17.30 -12.59 -18.39
N SER A 685 17.24 -12.83 -17.07
CA SER A 685 17.89 -14.00 -16.45
C SER A 685 17.45 -15.34 -17.06
N SER A 686 18.33 -16.33 -17.09
CA SER A 686 18.02 -17.67 -17.62
C SER A 686 16.83 -18.33 -16.92
N ASN A 687 16.64 -18.08 -15.62
CA ASN A 687 15.49 -18.59 -14.86
C ASN A 687 14.17 -17.96 -15.34
N LEU A 688 14.19 -16.65 -15.61
CA LEU A 688 13.01 -15.94 -16.11
C LEU A 688 12.71 -16.34 -17.57
N GLN A 689 13.73 -16.52 -18.40
CA GLN A 689 13.57 -17.08 -19.75
C GLN A 689 12.98 -18.49 -19.72
N ALA A 690 13.40 -19.34 -18.78
CA ALA A 690 12.85 -20.69 -18.62
C ALA A 690 11.39 -20.65 -18.14
N ALA A 691 11.00 -19.65 -17.34
CA ALA A 691 9.61 -19.49 -16.91
C ALA A 691 8.64 -19.13 -18.05
N LEU A 692 9.15 -18.65 -19.19
CA LEU A 692 8.38 -18.33 -20.41
C LEU A 692 8.22 -19.53 -21.37
N ASP A 693 8.81 -20.69 -21.07
CA ASP A 693 8.66 -21.86 -21.93
C ASP A 693 7.22 -22.40 -21.94
N SER A 694 6.93 -23.27 -22.92
CA SER A 694 5.63 -23.95 -22.99
C SER A 694 5.34 -24.71 -21.69
N ASN A 695 4.09 -24.60 -21.21
CA ASN A 695 3.63 -25.19 -19.95
C ASN A 695 4.42 -24.70 -18.71
N LYS A 696 4.98 -23.48 -18.75
CA LYS A 696 5.60 -22.82 -17.60
C LYS A 696 4.78 -21.60 -17.18
N PRO A 697 4.94 -21.13 -15.92
CA PRO A 697 3.99 -20.17 -15.35
C PRO A 697 3.91 -18.82 -16.06
N LEU A 698 4.92 -18.39 -16.81
CA LEU A 698 4.88 -17.15 -17.58
C LEU A 698 4.67 -17.38 -19.08
N GLY A 699 4.54 -18.63 -19.54
CA GLY A 699 4.42 -18.96 -20.96
C GLY A 699 3.18 -18.34 -21.60
N ASN A 700 2.07 -18.26 -20.86
CA ASN A 700 0.81 -17.68 -21.33
C ASN A 700 0.62 -16.22 -20.91
N VAL A 701 1.53 -15.64 -20.11
CA VAL A 701 1.31 -14.31 -19.56
C VAL A 701 1.18 -13.25 -20.66
N LEU A 702 0.25 -12.32 -20.51
CA LEU A 702 0.06 -11.21 -21.41
C LEU A 702 1.10 -10.11 -21.14
N LEU A 703 2.05 -9.97 -22.05
CA LEU A 703 3.22 -9.12 -21.93
C LEU A 703 3.17 -7.97 -22.93
N SER A 704 3.58 -6.77 -22.53
CA SER A 704 3.71 -5.67 -23.49
C SER A 704 4.91 -5.83 -24.43
N THR A 705 4.75 -5.37 -25.67
CA THR A 705 5.75 -5.47 -26.74
C THR A 705 6.47 -4.14 -27.00
N LEU A 706 6.14 -3.08 -26.26
CA LEU A 706 6.59 -1.72 -26.55
C LEU A 706 7.78 -1.27 -25.69
N GLU A 707 7.92 -1.81 -24.47
CA GLU A 707 8.96 -1.44 -23.51
C GLU A 707 10.27 -2.17 -23.83
N LYS A 708 10.85 -1.78 -24.96
CA LYS A 708 12.14 -2.25 -25.48
C LYS A 708 13.25 -1.27 -25.15
N SER A 709 14.45 -1.79 -24.96
CA SER A 709 15.65 -0.97 -24.85
C SER A 709 15.94 -0.20 -26.13
N CYS A 710 16.27 1.08 -26.00
CA CYS A 710 16.66 1.93 -27.12
C CYS A 710 18.01 1.53 -27.74
N TYR A 711 18.84 0.74 -27.06
CA TYR A 711 20.17 0.35 -27.53
C TYR A 711 20.15 -0.89 -28.46
N HIS A 712 19.30 -1.87 -28.15
CA HIS A 712 19.28 -3.16 -28.86
C HIS A 712 17.89 -3.54 -29.41
N GLY A 713 16.84 -2.76 -29.11
CA GLY A 713 15.50 -2.97 -29.66
C GLY A 713 14.77 -4.22 -29.15
N LEU A 714 15.29 -4.83 -28.07
CA LEU A 714 14.71 -6.00 -27.41
C LEU A 714 14.18 -5.64 -26.02
N ILE A 715 13.26 -6.47 -25.54
CA ILE A 715 12.66 -6.38 -24.20
C ILE A 715 13.69 -6.87 -23.18
N ASP A 716 14.13 -5.98 -22.29
CA ASP A 716 15.09 -6.27 -21.22
C ASP A 716 14.43 -6.43 -19.84
N ASN A 717 13.18 -5.96 -19.70
CA ASN A 717 12.32 -6.12 -18.54
C ASN A 717 10.92 -6.53 -19.01
N LEU A 718 10.31 -7.50 -18.32
CA LEU A 718 8.99 -7.99 -18.68
C LEU A 718 7.90 -7.14 -18.00
N TYR A 719 7.03 -6.51 -18.79
CA TYR A 719 5.92 -5.70 -18.32
C TYR A 719 4.58 -6.36 -18.65
N LEU A 720 3.74 -6.53 -17.63
CA LEU A 720 2.37 -7.03 -17.74
C LEU A 720 1.36 -5.87 -17.61
N PHE A 721 0.09 -6.18 -17.85
CA PHE A 721 -1.01 -5.23 -17.76
C PHE A 721 -1.77 -5.38 -16.43
N GLY A 722 -2.17 -4.26 -15.84
CA GLY A 722 -2.91 -4.19 -14.58
C GLY A 722 -2.07 -4.44 -13.33
N GLY A 723 -2.25 -3.59 -12.32
CA GLY A 723 -1.63 -3.76 -11.00
C GLY A 723 -2.29 -4.87 -10.17
N ARG A 724 -3.43 -5.41 -10.64
CA ARG A 724 -4.19 -6.55 -10.06
C ARG A 724 -4.72 -6.29 -8.66
N GLY A 725 -4.88 -5.01 -8.32
CA GLY A 725 -5.17 -4.56 -6.97
C GLY A 725 -5.74 -3.14 -6.97
N PHE A 726 -5.50 -2.42 -5.89
CA PHE A 726 -5.77 -0.99 -5.83
C PHE A 726 -4.58 -0.25 -5.25
N SER A 727 -4.45 1.02 -5.62
CA SER A 727 -3.35 1.90 -5.19
C SER A 727 -3.85 3.25 -4.70
N LEU A 728 -3.06 3.90 -3.85
CA LEU A 728 -3.31 5.24 -3.30
C LEU A 728 -2.25 6.21 -3.81
N TRP A 729 -2.71 7.36 -4.27
CA TRP A 729 -1.89 8.45 -4.80
C TRP A 729 -2.19 9.73 -4.04
N ASP A 730 -1.16 10.41 -3.55
CA ASP A 730 -1.30 11.73 -2.92
C ASP A 730 -1.82 12.73 -3.96
N SER A 731 -2.98 13.34 -3.73
CA SER A 731 -3.62 14.17 -4.75
C SER A 731 -2.96 15.53 -4.97
N THR A 732 -2.03 15.92 -4.08
CA THR A 732 -1.28 17.18 -4.16
C THR A 732 -0.07 17.03 -5.06
N ASN A 733 0.77 16.02 -4.79
CA ASN A 733 2.05 15.81 -5.49
C ASN A 733 2.04 14.61 -6.45
N MET A 734 0.95 13.82 -6.47
CA MET A 734 0.73 12.66 -7.33
C MET A 734 1.70 11.49 -7.08
N ASN A 735 2.36 11.46 -5.92
CA ASN A 735 3.22 10.35 -5.53
C ASN A 735 2.39 9.12 -5.18
N HIS A 736 2.92 7.95 -5.54
CA HIS A 736 2.43 6.67 -5.04
C HIS A 736 2.65 6.55 -3.53
N VAL A 737 1.63 6.11 -2.79
CA VAL A 737 1.62 6.05 -1.33
C VAL A 737 1.47 4.63 -0.81
N PHE A 738 0.58 3.85 -1.43
CA PHE A 738 0.27 2.48 -1.03
C PHE A 738 -0.26 1.71 -2.23
N GLU A 739 0.05 0.42 -2.28
CA GLU A 739 -0.59 -0.55 -3.18
C GLU A 739 -1.01 -1.80 -2.38
N SER A 740 -2.06 -2.47 -2.83
CA SER A 740 -2.57 -3.68 -2.17
C SER A 740 -1.70 -4.93 -2.38
N GLY A 741 -0.64 -4.85 -3.18
CA GLY A 741 0.21 -6.01 -3.49
C GLY A 741 -0.58 -7.17 -4.11
N GLU A 742 -0.40 -8.37 -3.59
CA GLU A 742 -1.08 -9.61 -4.02
C GLU A 742 -2.44 -9.85 -3.33
N ASP A 743 -2.90 -8.94 -2.46
CA ASP A 743 -3.93 -9.27 -1.45
C ASP A 743 -5.27 -9.68 -2.10
N LEU A 744 -5.69 -9.07 -3.21
CA LEU A 744 -6.92 -9.48 -3.89
C LEU A 744 -6.85 -10.93 -4.39
N GLU A 745 -5.77 -11.32 -5.08
CA GLU A 745 -5.58 -12.70 -5.55
C GLU A 745 -5.57 -13.68 -4.39
N LYS A 746 -4.76 -13.39 -3.36
CA LYS A 746 -4.60 -14.26 -2.20
C LYS A 746 -5.92 -14.44 -1.44
N ARG A 747 -6.61 -13.35 -1.10
CA ARG A 747 -7.88 -13.39 -0.36
C ARG A 747 -9.00 -14.04 -1.17
N GLY A 748 -9.05 -13.75 -2.47
CA GLY A 748 -10.00 -14.36 -3.39
C GLY A 748 -9.82 -15.87 -3.48
N ALA A 749 -8.58 -16.34 -3.62
CA ALA A 749 -8.23 -17.76 -3.65
C ALA A 749 -8.53 -18.47 -2.32
N GLU A 750 -8.19 -17.86 -1.19
CA GLU A 750 -8.40 -18.42 0.15
C GLU A 750 -9.90 -18.61 0.46
N ALA A 751 -10.74 -17.62 0.12
CA ALA A 751 -12.16 -17.63 0.45
C ALA A 751 -13.04 -18.29 -0.63
N TYR A 752 -12.71 -18.10 -1.91
CA TYR A 752 -13.52 -18.52 -3.05
C TYR A 752 -12.66 -19.19 -4.15
N PRO A 753 -11.99 -20.31 -3.85
CA PRO A 753 -11.07 -20.97 -4.79
C PRO A 753 -11.76 -21.42 -6.09
N SER A 754 -13.05 -21.75 -6.04
CA SER A 754 -13.83 -22.17 -7.21
C SER A 754 -14.17 -21.03 -8.17
N THR A 755 -13.81 -19.78 -7.87
CA THR A 755 -13.99 -18.63 -8.78
C THR A 755 -12.77 -17.74 -8.83
N PHE A 756 -11.65 -18.20 -8.27
CA PHE A 756 -10.36 -17.51 -8.33
C PHE A 756 -10.03 -17.16 -9.79
N ASN A 757 -9.73 -15.88 -10.07
CA ASN A 757 -9.37 -15.37 -11.40
C ASN A 757 -10.16 -15.99 -12.58
N GLY A 758 -11.48 -16.16 -12.42
CA GLY A 758 -12.34 -16.77 -13.43
C GLY A 758 -12.82 -15.82 -14.53
N GLU A 759 -13.00 -16.35 -15.73
CA GLU A 759 -13.31 -15.59 -16.95
C GLU A 759 -14.75 -15.03 -16.99
N CYS A 760 -15.75 -15.78 -16.49
CA CYS A 760 -17.16 -15.40 -16.52
C CYS A 760 -17.67 -15.09 -17.95
N SER A 761 -17.45 -15.94 -18.95
CA SER A 761 -17.77 -15.61 -20.36
C SER A 761 -18.66 -16.60 -21.09
N ASN A 762 -18.88 -17.82 -20.57
CA ASN A 762 -19.58 -18.87 -21.32
C ASN A 762 -20.80 -19.40 -20.55
N THR A 763 -22.00 -19.11 -21.05
CA THR A 763 -23.27 -19.56 -20.41
C THR A 763 -23.36 -21.07 -20.22
N LYS A 764 -22.63 -21.86 -21.01
CA LYS A 764 -22.59 -23.33 -20.93
C LYS A 764 -21.54 -23.87 -19.97
N SER A 765 -20.56 -23.06 -19.57
CA SER A 765 -19.57 -23.42 -18.56
C SER A 765 -20.10 -23.09 -17.16
N SER A 766 -19.45 -23.61 -16.12
CA SER A 766 -19.71 -23.26 -14.71
C SER A 766 -18.63 -22.32 -14.18
N PRO A 767 -18.93 -21.51 -13.14
CA PRO A 767 -17.91 -20.68 -12.49
C PRO A 767 -16.70 -21.51 -12.04
N SER A 768 -16.91 -22.70 -11.46
CA SER A 768 -15.84 -23.63 -11.08
C SER A 768 -14.98 -24.13 -12.25
N ASN A 769 -15.56 -24.28 -13.44
CA ASN A 769 -14.81 -24.74 -14.62
C ASN A 769 -13.99 -23.63 -15.26
N GLU A 770 -14.41 -22.38 -15.04
CA GLU A 770 -13.74 -21.16 -15.52
C GLU A 770 -12.73 -20.60 -14.53
N ALA A 771 -12.59 -21.17 -13.33
CA ALA A 771 -11.58 -20.77 -12.36
C ALA A 771 -10.18 -20.78 -12.99
N ASP A 772 -9.40 -19.76 -12.63
CA ASP A 772 -8.00 -19.50 -13.01
C ASP A 772 -7.78 -19.09 -14.47
N GLN A 773 -8.83 -18.95 -15.27
CA GLN A 773 -8.68 -18.62 -16.70
C GLN A 773 -8.08 -17.25 -16.99
N ARG A 774 -7.97 -16.36 -15.99
CA ARG A 774 -7.45 -15.00 -16.13
C ARG A 774 -6.17 -14.70 -15.39
N SER A 775 -5.57 -15.69 -14.72
CA SER A 775 -4.28 -15.52 -14.06
C SER A 775 -3.16 -15.14 -15.04
N ASP A 776 -3.20 -15.61 -16.29
CA ASP A 776 -2.26 -15.22 -17.33
C ASP A 776 -2.54 -13.84 -17.98
N ASP A 777 -3.72 -13.26 -17.73
CA ASP A 777 -4.12 -11.95 -18.23
C ASP A 777 -3.97 -10.86 -17.15
N MET A 778 -5.07 -10.41 -16.53
CA MET A 778 -5.09 -9.33 -15.53
C MET A 778 -5.57 -9.82 -14.14
N GLY A 779 -5.60 -11.14 -13.93
CA GLY A 779 -5.87 -11.76 -12.64
C GLY A 779 -7.28 -11.43 -12.12
N PRO A 780 -7.42 -10.76 -10.95
CA PRO A 780 -8.72 -10.41 -10.39
C PRO A 780 -9.51 -9.40 -11.22
N GLU A 781 -8.82 -8.50 -11.95
CA GLU A 781 -9.44 -7.39 -12.69
C GLU A 781 -10.38 -6.52 -11.81
N PRO A 782 -9.85 -5.82 -10.80
CA PRO A 782 -10.63 -4.84 -10.05
C PRO A 782 -11.02 -3.69 -10.98
N ASN A 783 -12.30 -3.37 -11.09
CA ASN A 783 -12.79 -2.42 -12.10
C ASN A 783 -13.89 -1.47 -11.59
N SER A 784 -14.16 -1.51 -10.28
CA SER A 784 -15.19 -0.71 -9.65
C SER A 784 -14.83 -0.44 -8.19
N LEU A 785 -14.96 0.81 -7.77
CA LEU A 785 -14.67 1.28 -6.42
C LEU A 785 -15.89 1.98 -5.82
N ALA A 786 -16.10 1.76 -4.53
CA ALA A 786 -16.94 2.63 -3.73
C ALA A 786 -16.23 2.98 -2.44
N LEU A 787 -16.20 4.27 -2.09
CA LEU A 787 -15.70 4.74 -0.82
C LEU A 787 -16.87 5.22 0.04
N GLY A 788 -16.97 4.68 1.25
CA GLY A 788 -17.97 5.07 2.24
C GLY A 788 -17.33 5.46 3.56
N THR A 789 -18.16 5.93 4.50
CA THR A 789 -17.74 6.13 5.89
C THR A 789 -18.65 5.32 6.80
N ILE A 790 -18.07 4.47 7.64
CA ILE A 790 -18.78 3.64 8.61
C ILE A 790 -18.16 3.91 9.98
N ALA A 791 -18.97 4.38 10.93
CA ALA A 791 -18.51 4.74 12.28
C ALA A 791 -17.28 5.70 12.28
N ASN A 792 -17.27 6.68 11.37
CA ASN A 792 -16.20 7.65 11.12
C ASN A 792 -14.90 7.10 10.49
N GLU A 793 -14.85 5.82 10.15
CA GLU A 793 -13.74 5.23 9.42
C GLU A 793 -14.08 5.16 7.92
N PRO A 794 -13.18 5.62 7.02
CA PRO A 794 -13.37 5.42 5.60
C PRO A 794 -13.24 3.93 5.24
N VAL A 795 -14.18 3.42 4.44
CA VAL A 795 -14.25 2.01 4.03
C VAL A 795 -14.29 1.95 2.51
N LEU A 796 -13.33 1.25 1.94
CA LEU A 796 -13.21 1.00 0.52
C LEU A 796 -13.82 -0.35 0.16
N PHE A 797 -14.65 -0.35 -0.87
CA PHE A 797 -15.15 -1.54 -1.52
C PHE A 797 -14.52 -1.65 -2.90
N VAL A 798 -14.04 -2.83 -3.26
CA VAL A 798 -13.41 -3.11 -4.57
C VAL A 798 -14.16 -4.27 -5.22
N GLY A 799 -14.81 -4.01 -6.34
CA GLY A 799 -15.50 -5.03 -7.14
C GLY A 799 -14.60 -5.57 -8.25
N THR A 800 -14.66 -6.89 -8.47
CA THR A 800 -13.86 -7.57 -9.49
C THR A 800 -14.71 -8.31 -10.52
N ARG A 801 -14.09 -8.63 -11.65
CA ARG A 801 -14.71 -9.42 -12.73
C ARG A 801 -15.33 -10.75 -12.24
N THR A 802 -14.68 -11.42 -11.30
CA THR A 802 -15.10 -12.73 -10.77
C THR A 802 -16.34 -12.68 -9.87
N GLY A 803 -16.88 -11.49 -9.64
CA GLY A 803 -18.05 -11.27 -8.79
C GLY A 803 -17.73 -11.14 -7.31
N LEU A 804 -16.46 -10.93 -6.97
CA LEU A 804 -16.01 -10.70 -5.61
C LEU A 804 -16.06 -9.21 -5.28
N VAL A 805 -16.51 -8.91 -4.06
CA VAL A 805 -16.40 -7.59 -3.45
C VAL A 805 -15.49 -7.69 -2.24
N TYR A 806 -14.36 -6.98 -2.29
CA TYR A 806 -13.41 -6.89 -1.20
C TYR A 806 -13.70 -5.62 -0.39
N THR A 807 -13.66 -5.73 0.93
CA THR A 807 -13.91 -4.61 1.86
C THR A 807 -12.64 -4.32 2.64
N TYR A 808 -12.21 -3.07 2.64
CA TYR A 808 -11.04 -2.58 3.38
C TYR A 808 -11.40 -1.39 4.24
N ALA A 809 -10.90 -1.36 5.47
CA ALA A 809 -10.90 -0.14 6.29
C ALA A 809 -9.63 0.65 5.98
N MET A 810 -9.79 1.94 5.68
CA MET A 810 -8.71 2.84 5.32
C MET A 810 -8.20 3.55 6.58
N ARG A 811 -6.98 3.22 7.02
CA ARG A 811 -6.36 3.78 8.23
C ARG A 811 -5.10 4.55 7.85
N GLY A 812 -5.19 5.88 7.85
CA GLY A 812 -4.08 6.70 7.37
C GLY A 812 -3.83 6.44 5.89
N ILE A 813 -2.59 6.10 5.56
CA ILE A 813 -2.14 5.72 4.23
C ILE A 813 -2.09 4.20 4.01
N SER A 814 -2.77 3.43 4.87
CA SER A 814 -2.82 1.97 4.80
C SER A 814 -4.24 1.47 4.66
N ALA A 815 -4.40 0.29 4.05
CA ALA A 815 -5.67 -0.41 3.96
C ALA A 815 -5.62 -1.70 4.77
N THR A 816 -6.63 -1.93 5.61
CA THR A 816 -6.78 -3.15 6.41
C THR A 816 -7.94 -3.98 5.84
N PHE A 817 -7.64 -5.18 5.34
CA PHE A 817 -8.65 -6.12 4.85
C PHE A 817 -9.68 -6.45 5.94
N GLN A 818 -10.96 -6.38 5.60
CA GLN A 818 -12.08 -6.70 6.50
C GLN A 818 -12.77 -7.99 6.08
N SER A 819 -13.17 -8.09 4.81
CA SER A 819 -13.81 -9.29 4.25
C SER A 819 -13.77 -9.31 2.73
N VAL A 820 -14.06 -10.49 2.18
CA VAL A 820 -14.37 -10.70 0.78
C VAL A 820 -15.70 -11.43 0.70
N TYR A 821 -16.55 -11.02 -0.22
CA TYR A 821 -17.88 -11.58 -0.40
C TYR A 821 -18.15 -11.90 -1.87
N ARG A 822 -18.81 -13.03 -2.12
CA ARG A 822 -19.36 -13.42 -3.42
C ARG A 822 -20.80 -13.87 -3.27
N ASP A 823 -21.67 -13.42 -4.17
CA ASP A 823 -23.01 -14.01 -4.34
C ASP A 823 -23.01 -15.09 -5.44
N GLY A 824 -23.98 -16.00 -5.37
CA GLY A 824 -24.20 -17.05 -6.36
C GLY A 824 -23.49 -18.37 -6.06
N LEU A 825 -23.96 -19.45 -6.67
CA LEU A 825 -23.34 -20.79 -6.59
C LEU A 825 -22.33 -20.98 -7.72
N THR A 826 -21.57 -22.09 -7.67
CA THR A 826 -20.51 -22.37 -8.66
C THR A 826 -20.62 -23.75 -9.30
N SER A 827 -21.53 -24.60 -8.81
CA SER A 827 -21.61 -26.03 -9.11
C SER A 827 -22.41 -26.40 -10.36
N SER A 828 -22.95 -25.41 -11.10
CA SER A 828 -23.73 -25.62 -12.31
C SER A 828 -23.34 -24.60 -13.38
N SER A 829 -23.81 -24.81 -14.62
CA SER A 829 -23.53 -23.85 -15.69
C SER A 829 -24.10 -22.48 -15.37
N TRP A 830 -23.45 -21.42 -15.85
CA TRP A 830 -23.91 -20.04 -15.74
C TRP A 830 -25.38 -19.89 -16.15
N GLN A 831 -25.81 -20.53 -17.24
CA GLN A 831 -27.21 -20.53 -17.68
C GLN A 831 -28.17 -21.15 -16.64
N ASN A 832 -27.81 -22.29 -16.06
CA ASN A 832 -28.66 -22.96 -15.07
C ASN A 832 -28.71 -22.18 -13.76
N LEU A 833 -27.57 -21.62 -13.34
CA LEU A 833 -27.47 -20.74 -12.20
C LEU A 833 -28.32 -19.48 -12.41
N TYR A 834 -28.27 -18.88 -13.60
CA TYR A 834 -29.08 -17.73 -13.96
C TYR A 834 -30.57 -18.04 -13.89
N ASN A 835 -31.00 -19.13 -14.52
CA ASN A 835 -32.40 -19.56 -14.55
C ASN A 835 -32.97 -19.82 -13.14
N SER A 836 -32.11 -20.15 -12.18
CA SER A 836 -32.46 -20.43 -10.78
C SER A 836 -32.15 -19.30 -9.79
N ASP A 837 -31.85 -18.08 -10.26
CA ASP A 837 -31.46 -16.93 -9.40
C ASP A 837 -30.21 -17.16 -8.54
N ASN A 838 -29.33 -18.07 -8.96
CA ASN A 838 -28.12 -18.45 -8.24
C ASN A 838 -26.83 -18.07 -8.99
N ALA A 839 -26.89 -17.23 -10.03
CA ALA A 839 -25.69 -16.77 -10.74
C ALA A 839 -24.88 -15.76 -9.92
N GLY A 840 -25.52 -14.92 -9.10
CA GLY A 840 -24.85 -13.85 -8.38
C GLY A 840 -24.35 -12.74 -9.31
N ASN A 841 -23.35 -11.96 -8.85
CA ASN A 841 -22.87 -10.77 -9.55
C ASN A 841 -21.70 -11.08 -10.51
N ALA A 842 -21.96 -11.78 -11.63
CA ALA A 842 -20.92 -12.09 -12.61
C ALA A 842 -20.46 -10.84 -13.41
N ILE A 843 -19.16 -10.54 -13.43
CA ILE A 843 -18.60 -9.32 -14.04
C ILE A 843 -19.23 -8.07 -13.40
N ILE A 844 -18.79 -7.75 -12.19
CA ILE A 844 -19.16 -6.48 -11.55
C ILE A 844 -18.64 -5.35 -12.45
N SER A 845 -19.46 -4.35 -12.73
CA SER A 845 -19.11 -3.20 -13.58
C SER A 845 -19.26 -1.86 -12.88
N ASP A 846 -19.95 -1.85 -11.75
CA ASP A 846 -20.18 -0.67 -10.93
C ASP A 846 -20.60 -1.08 -9.52
N ILE A 847 -20.19 -0.30 -8.54
CA ILE A 847 -20.64 -0.43 -7.15
C ILE A 847 -20.88 0.96 -6.57
N GLY A 848 -21.76 1.06 -5.58
CA GLY A 848 -21.93 2.33 -4.87
C GLY A 848 -22.39 2.16 -3.44
N PHE A 849 -21.83 3.00 -2.58
CA PHE A 849 -22.11 3.00 -1.15
C PHE A 849 -23.24 3.98 -0.83
N ILE A 850 -24.20 3.53 -0.03
CA ILE A 850 -25.30 4.34 0.50
C ILE A 850 -25.11 4.42 2.01
N SER A 851 -24.84 5.62 2.52
CA SER A 851 -24.68 5.82 3.96
C SER A 851 -25.96 5.49 4.73
N ALA A 852 -25.84 5.16 6.03
CA ALA A 852 -26.98 4.87 6.89
C ALA A 852 -28.01 6.03 6.95
N ASN A 853 -27.55 7.29 6.84
CA ASN A 853 -28.45 8.45 6.86
C ASN A 853 -29.27 8.56 5.57
N HIS A 854 -28.70 8.11 4.46
CA HIS A 854 -29.33 8.15 3.14
C HIS A 854 -30.09 6.86 2.80
N SER A 855 -29.94 5.78 3.58
CA SER A 855 -30.69 4.55 3.35
C SER A 855 -32.07 4.58 4.02
N SER A 856 -33.00 3.84 3.44
CA SER A 856 -34.34 3.60 3.98
C SER A 856 -34.33 2.64 5.18
N THR A 857 -33.31 1.77 5.30
CA THR A 857 -33.13 0.83 6.42
C THR A 857 -32.43 1.45 7.63
N LYS A 858 -31.84 2.65 7.48
CA LYS A 858 -30.97 3.28 8.49
C LYS A 858 -29.71 2.49 8.82
N THR A 859 -29.31 1.63 7.89
CA THR A 859 -28.05 0.88 7.90
C THR A 859 -27.28 1.16 6.61
N PRO A 860 -25.93 1.13 6.61
CA PRO A 860 -25.18 1.37 5.39
C PRO A 860 -25.46 0.26 4.38
N LEU A 861 -25.67 0.62 3.11
CA LEU A 861 -25.91 -0.32 2.03
C LEU A 861 -24.82 -0.21 0.96
N LEU A 862 -24.63 -1.30 0.22
CA LEU A 862 -23.84 -1.35 -1.00
C LEU A 862 -24.73 -1.90 -2.12
N TYR A 863 -24.84 -1.16 -3.22
CA TYR A 863 -25.37 -1.74 -4.47
C TYR A 863 -24.22 -2.24 -5.34
N VAL A 864 -24.46 -3.34 -6.04
CA VAL A 864 -23.51 -3.98 -6.96
C VAL A 864 -24.22 -4.19 -8.29
N ILE A 865 -23.66 -3.61 -9.34
CA ILE A 865 -24.12 -3.76 -10.72
C ILE A 865 -23.27 -4.79 -11.41
N SER A 866 -23.94 -5.77 -12.02
CA SER A 866 -23.31 -6.90 -12.65
C SER A 866 -23.72 -6.94 -14.12
N ARG A 867 -22.77 -6.73 -15.02
CA ARG A 867 -23.04 -6.73 -16.47
C ARG A 867 -23.16 -8.12 -17.06
N GLY A 868 -22.44 -9.09 -16.48
CA GLY A 868 -22.49 -10.48 -16.93
C GLY A 868 -23.79 -11.18 -16.56
N SER A 869 -24.38 -10.89 -15.40
CA SER A 869 -25.72 -11.37 -15.08
C SER A 869 -26.83 -10.36 -15.43
N GLY A 870 -26.51 -9.10 -15.73
CA GLY A 870 -27.51 -8.07 -15.97
C GLY A 870 -28.40 -7.88 -14.73
N SER A 871 -27.79 -7.61 -13.57
CA SER A 871 -28.50 -7.59 -12.29
C SER A 871 -28.03 -6.49 -11.34
N ILE A 872 -28.90 -6.18 -10.38
CA ILE A 872 -28.61 -5.36 -9.19
C ILE A 872 -28.59 -6.30 -7.98
N GLY A 873 -27.47 -6.34 -7.27
CA GLY A 873 -27.39 -6.87 -5.90
C GLY A 873 -27.44 -5.71 -4.90
N ILE A 874 -28.26 -5.82 -3.85
CA ILE A 874 -28.28 -4.87 -2.73
C ILE A 874 -27.86 -5.61 -1.47
N TYR A 875 -26.88 -5.06 -0.77
CA TYR A 875 -26.29 -5.63 0.42
C TYR A 875 -26.33 -4.63 1.57
N GLU A 876 -26.63 -5.12 2.77
CA GLU A 876 -26.39 -4.39 3.99
C GLU A 876 -24.94 -4.59 4.44
N VAL A 877 -24.26 -3.50 4.80
CA VAL A 877 -22.92 -3.58 5.39
C VAL A 877 -23.06 -3.70 6.90
N THR A 878 -22.75 -4.89 7.41
CA THR A 878 -22.94 -5.27 8.82
C THR A 878 -21.61 -5.52 9.52
N GLY A 879 -21.59 -5.48 10.85
CA GLY A 879 -20.39 -5.68 11.66
C GLY A 879 -19.74 -4.37 12.10
N THR A 880 -18.50 -4.45 12.55
CA THR A 880 -17.70 -3.33 13.04
C THR A 880 -16.35 -3.30 12.33
N VAL A 881 -15.82 -2.09 12.11
CA VAL A 881 -14.48 -1.89 11.55
C VAL A 881 -13.44 -2.48 12.51
N GLN A 882 -12.71 -3.51 12.06
CA GLN A 882 -11.62 -4.17 12.82
C GLN A 882 -10.32 -3.40 12.75
#